data_AF-A0A1Z3N7A3-F1
#
_entry.id   AF-A0A1Z3N7A3-F1
#
_cell.length_a   1.000
_cell.length_b   1.000
_cell.length_c   1.000
_cell.angle_alpha   90.00
_cell.angle_beta   90.00
_cell.angle_gamma   90.00
#
_symmetry.space_group_name_H-M   'P 1'
#
loop_
_entity.id
_entity.type
_entity.pdbx_description
1 polymer ?
#
loop_
_entity_poly.entity_id
_entity_poly.type
_entity_poly.pdbx_seq_one_letter_code
_entity_poly.pdbx_strand_id
1 'polypeptide(L)'
;MFSKCLKAVLALCLVAGLASCDSKVGEEPPPPESQEFGGTQCLTEAKPVAKAFVVGDAQKEELEAAWDCIGSAVEKFKRYVRGNTADRYTAQELATFLEKNFLDPKDNVVISQQLQTEFMKLKQVFVGGSREYLTRSELDKTIALVKSLRTITVNLNPYMKVISLNWEVSESPNMQSDVRHFEEANKELQNAARMLASLIEQNAQGYNLSDFVVLMREMGQFFGEKWEFPSVIQTYMPVIKKVKKALAGGDENSITPNEWRRFTLLGARGYVQFLRYHYFIKSVPETGTGYRLGYLARTVEDVLSVFQDLVAEKPEGVVSRDEVFDLLKTLEIVWPEFKVSSGLVFEGMKVKQLFFGGSVDSLTTTDFETARLKVSRIKTLIERFMPFYSIYGREWDPDMYDADEAQKLFMESQFVLEATVREAGVLFEGSYDLNDLNNIVREIEILYPPKEGRGLADQVKSYLPLVIDAKNMVLGGNDSSLRKSNWSVLLGFAARAYSDFLYYQYFLMGESLQQPMNLSYFSVFGNQTLNILRDLLLVKKENQFTRVELNKIVKHLIRLELVPGAINEQSADKLLSVVLNNMLVAPEARLSGHKPDALTLTSVEVGRQEMQIWIDTELMFAQMAEGWKPEEGLTAKDLLAVLKKTEKNLDAHALPLQAALTELILSVESPVPMTTDYRGFVIISNKFEQLYTFKSLRDLNRNRAVARLLIRSFANDLNRINTFQGATLPEVEGAFNELKSIFVEMGLLDPKNTSFASSRFREANIFVPHSDGNALASQAEITDLIGMIWSGVGINSRLRTELVKKCFGRDEEVTDNSLVTLSCARAAYKDAMPAIMSATPEYIKFMKKASADDWAYYMNNVFMAAGYIPNDKNLAKMGDIALTPHVIQYVEMVFARFDKNKDNIISTSEAIKAYPAFKGLLKELAADQLKSGVLKEKDLLDVFTFILRYGKPPTTLMEQARFMFKWKGKQDKWDVWADRVQLAQILGYIADQVNKSASAKIVQEPASQDALEKAASQL
;
A
#
# COMPACT_ATOMS: atom_id res chain seq x y z
N MET A 1 -85.88 23.17 36.82
CA MET A 1 -85.88 23.38 38.28
C MET A 1 -84.99 24.56 38.62
N PHE A 2 -85.64 25.58 39.18
CA PHE A 2 -85.11 26.55 40.14
C PHE A 2 -83.93 27.46 39.73
N SER A 3 -84.17 28.75 39.44
CA SER A 3 -84.60 29.82 40.37
C SER A 3 -83.42 30.47 41.09
N LYS A 4 -83.06 31.69 40.68
CA LYS A 4 -83.31 32.93 41.44
C LYS A 4 -82.57 34.07 40.72
N CYS A 5 -83.32 34.99 40.11
CA CYS A 5 -83.83 36.22 40.75
C CYS A 5 -82.76 37.32 40.73
N LEU A 6 -82.99 38.58 40.38
CA LEU A 6 -84.18 39.41 40.20
C LEU A 6 -83.55 40.80 39.96
N LYS A 7 -83.92 41.62 38.98
CA LYS A 7 -85.02 42.59 39.03
C LYS A 7 -85.02 43.30 37.67
N ALA A 8 -86.06 43.12 36.86
CA ALA A 8 -87.31 43.92 36.87
C ALA A 8 -87.13 45.17 35.96
N VAL A 9 -88.01 45.48 35.01
CA VAL A 9 -89.45 45.76 35.19
C VAL A 9 -90.14 45.90 33.82
N LEU A 10 -91.36 45.35 33.74
CA LEU A 10 -92.55 45.68 32.92
C LEU A 10 -92.41 45.82 31.38
N ALA A 11 -93.17 45.14 30.50
CA ALA A 11 -94.56 44.66 30.42
C ALA A 11 -95.32 45.42 29.32
N LEU A 12 -95.95 44.65 28.42
CA LEU A 12 -97.23 44.88 27.71
C LEU A 12 -97.42 46.22 26.95
N CYS A 13 -97.94 46.32 25.72
CA CYS A 13 -98.86 45.45 24.97
C CYS A 13 -99.20 46.12 23.61
N LEU A 14 -99.88 45.34 22.74
CA LEU A 14 -100.90 45.75 21.74
C LEU A 14 -100.42 46.57 20.52
N VAL A 15 -100.20 45.94 19.35
CA VAL A 15 -101.19 45.56 18.29
C VAL A 15 -101.77 46.76 17.52
N ALA A 16 -101.25 46.87 16.30
CA ALA A 16 -101.88 47.13 15.00
C ALA A 16 -102.80 48.34 14.78
N GLY A 17 -102.52 49.05 13.66
CA GLY A 17 -103.58 49.44 12.73
C GLY A 17 -103.49 50.82 12.07
N LEU A 18 -102.69 50.91 11.00
CA LEU A 18 -102.95 51.56 9.70
C LEU A 18 -103.30 53.07 9.54
N ALA A 19 -102.85 53.55 8.35
CA ALA A 19 -103.12 54.79 7.61
C ALA A 19 -102.26 56.01 8.03
N SER A 20 -101.61 56.78 7.13
CA SER A 20 -101.64 56.84 5.66
C SER A 20 -100.41 57.58 5.12
N CYS A 21 -100.02 57.21 3.88
CA CYS A 21 -99.23 57.89 2.85
C CYS A 21 -98.65 59.29 3.11
N ASP A 22 -97.37 59.46 2.76
CA ASP A 22 -97.06 60.32 1.63
C ASP A 22 -95.84 59.79 0.85
N SER A 23 -96.00 59.75 -0.47
CA SER A 23 -95.04 59.24 -1.43
C SER A 23 -94.34 60.41 -2.10
N LYS A 24 -93.01 60.47 -2.00
CA LYS A 24 -92.19 61.23 -2.95
C LYS A 24 -91.39 60.24 -3.80
N VAL A 25 -91.90 60.05 -5.01
CA VAL A 25 -91.21 59.38 -6.12
C VAL A 25 -90.38 60.45 -6.83
N GLY A 26 -89.06 60.26 -6.91
CA GLY A 26 -88.18 61.15 -7.69
C GLY A 26 -86.74 61.36 -7.18
N GLU A 27 -86.29 60.73 -6.11
CA GLU A 27 -84.88 60.82 -5.66
C GLU A 27 -84.09 59.57 -6.07
N GLU A 28 -82.89 59.77 -6.63
CA GLU A 28 -81.90 58.70 -6.83
C GLU A 28 -81.65 57.98 -5.48
N PRO A 29 -81.42 56.65 -5.48
CA PRO A 29 -81.13 55.94 -4.24
C PRO A 29 -79.96 56.61 -3.52
N PRO A 30 -80.01 56.80 -2.19
CA PRO A 30 -78.89 57.37 -1.47
C PRO A 30 -77.65 56.53 -1.79
N PRO A 31 -76.50 57.15 -2.11
CA PRO A 31 -75.28 56.41 -2.37
C PRO A 31 -75.03 55.49 -1.18
N PRO A 32 -74.57 54.25 -1.41
CA PRO A 32 -74.35 53.31 -0.31
C PRO A 32 -73.46 53.97 0.73
N GLU A 33 -73.97 54.12 1.96
CA GLU A 33 -73.15 54.55 3.09
C GLU A 33 -71.95 53.61 3.16
N SER A 34 -70.77 54.15 2.86
CA SER A 34 -69.50 53.46 2.99
C SER A 34 -69.27 53.15 4.46
N GLN A 35 -69.59 51.92 4.87
CA GLN A 35 -69.29 51.46 6.21
C GLN A 35 -67.77 51.27 6.31
N GLU A 36 -67.07 52.24 6.90
CA GLU A 36 -65.63 52.15 7.13
C GLU A 36 -65.35 51.03 8.16
N PHE A 37 -64.74 49.94 7.69
CA PHE A 37 -64.22 48.91 8.57
C PHE A 37 -62.97 49.46 9.28
N GLY A 38 -63.04 49.78 10.58
CA GLY A 38 -61.84 50.22 11.32
C GLY A 38 -60.69 49.21 11.17
N GLY A 39 -59.53 49.67 10.65
CA GLY A 39 -58.37 48.84 10.29
C GLY A 39 -58.16 48.61 8.78
N THR A 40 -58.59 49.55 7.93
CA THR A 40 -58.75 49.44 6.46
C THR A 40 -57.50 49.15 5.62
N GLN A 41 -56.33 48.93 6.22
CA GLN A 41 -55.09 48.59 5.49
C GLN A 41 -54.23 47.55 6.23
N CYS A 42 -54.76 46.89 7.26
CA CYS A 42 -53.90 46.10 8.15
C CYS A 42 -53.27 44.86 7.47
N LEU A 43 -53.88 44.29 6.42
CA LEU A 43 -53.22 43.22 5.66
C LEU A 43 -52.11 43.74 4.76
N THR A 44 -52.20 44.99 4.29
CA THR A 44 -51.08 45.67 3.62
C THR A 44 -49.92 45.90 4.59
N GLU A 45 -50.21 46.32 5.83
CA GLU A 45 -49.21 46.48 6.91
C GLU A 45 -48.64 45.15 7.42
N ALA A 46 -49.39 44.05 7.31
CA ALA A 46 -48.91 42.71 7.67
C ALA A 46 -47.90 42.14 6.66
N LYS A 47 -47.87 42.62 5.40
CA LYS A 47 -46.92 42.17 4.38
C LYS A 47 -45.44 42.42 4.76
N PRO A 48 -45.01 43.63 5.14
CA PRO A 48 -43.63 43.86 5.56
C PRO A 48 -43.27 43.09 6.83
N VAL A 49 -44.24 42.86 7.74
CA VAL A 49 -44.01 42.03 8.95
C VAL A 49 -43.80 40.56 8.59
N ALA A 50 -44.59 40.00 7.67
CA ALA A 50 -44.39 38.64 7.18
C ALA A 50 -43.02 38.47 6.51
N LYS A 51 -42.58 39.47 5.75
CA LYS A 51 -41.22 39.52 5.19
C LYS A 51 -40.16 39.58 6.28
N ALA A 52 -40.30 40.48 7.25
CA ALA A 52 -39.40 40.61 8.39
C ALA A 52 -39.31 39.31 9.18
N PHE A 53 -40.41 38.56 9.32
CA PHE A 53 -40.44 37.26 9.98
C PHE A 53 -39.64 36.21 9.20
N VAL A 54 -39.82 36.12 7.87
CA VAL A 54 -39.07 35.17 7.03
C VAL A 54 -37.58 35.44 7.09
N VAL A 55 -37.13 36.70 7.09
CA VAL A 55 -35.70 37.01 7.21
C VAL A 55 -35.17 36.95 8.64
N GLY A 56 -36.05 36.93 9.64
CA GLY A 56 -35.74 36.82 11.07
C GLY A 56 -35.51 38.15 11.80
N ASP A 57 -36.01 39.26 11.25
CA ASP A 57 -35.90 40.62 11.82
C ASP A 57 -37.23 41.15 12.42
N ALA A 58 -38.31 40.38 12.35
CA ALA A 58 -39.61 40.80 12.88
C ALA A 58 -39.58 40.99 14.41
N GLN A 59 -40.21 42.08 14.87
CA GLN A 59 -40.48 42.27 16.29
C GLN A 59 -41.69 41.43 16.71
N LYS A 60 -41.68 40.94 17.95
CA LYS A 60 -42.74 40.08 18.47
C LYS A 60 -44.09 40.78 18.44
N GLU A 61 -44.12 42.05 18.84
CA GLU A 61 -45.32 42.88 18.94
C GLU A 61 -45.96 43.11 17.56
N GLU A 62 -45.13 43.34 16.54
CA GLU A 62 -45.57 43.52 15.15
C GLU A 62 -46.16 42.23 14.58
N LEU A 63 -45.52 41.08 14.86
CA LEU A 63 -45.99 39.77 14.42
C LEU A 63 -47.33 39.39 15.06
N GLU A 64 -47.50 39.69 16.35
CA GLU A 64 -48.77 39.49 17.05
C GLU A 64 -49.87 40.39 16.49
N ALA A 65 -49.57 41.66 16.21
CA ALA A 65 -50.51 42.59 15.58
C ALA A 65 -50.93 42.14 14.17
N ALA A 66 -49.99 41.61 13.37
CA ALA A 66 -50.28 41.07 12.04
C ALA A 66 -51.24 39.88 12.09
N TRP A 67 -51.04 38.94 13.02
CA TRP A 67 -51.97 37.81 13.20
C TRP A 67 -53.32 38.22 13.78
N ASP A 68 -53.36 39.19 14.69
CA ASP A 68 -54.61 39.73 15.23
C ASP A 68 -55.41 40.46 14.14
N CYS A 69 -54.74 41.13 13.20
CA CYS A 69 -55.36 41.66 11.98
C CYS A 69 -55.98 40.55 11.12
N ILE A 70 -55.24 39.47 10.82
CA ILE A 70 -55.76 38.33 10.04
C ILE A 70 -56.97 37.70 10.74
N GLY A 71 -56.90 37.50 12.06
CA GLY A 71 -58.02 36.97 12.85
C GLY A 71 -59.25 37.87 12.80
N SER A 72 -59.05 39.18 12.97
CA SER A 72 -60.11 40.20 12.86
C SER A 72 -60.74 40.23 11.47
N ALA A 73 -59.95 40.05 10.40
CA ALA A 73 -60.45 39.99 9.03
C ALA A 73 -61.40 38.80 8.82
N VAL A 74 -61.04 37.61 9.32
CA VAL A 74 -61.89 36.42 9.25
C VAL A 74 -63.15 36.57 10.11
N GLU A 75 -63.04 37.15 11.31
CA GLU A 75 -64.19 37.43 12.19
C GLU A 75 -65.17 38.42 11.55
N LYS A 76 -64.66 39.50 10.96
CA LYS A 76 -65.47 40.49 10.24
C LYS A 76 -66.09 39.89 8.98
N PHE A 77 -65.36 39.08 8.22
CA PHE A 77 -65.93 38.35 7.08
C PHE A 77 -67.13 37.49 7.51
N LYS A 78 -66.95 36.67 8.56
CA LYS A 78 -68.01 35.83 9.13
C LYS A 78 -69.22 36.65 9.57
N ARG A 79 -69.00 37.82 10.17
CA ARG A 79 -70.05 38.67 10.73
C ARG A 79 -70.83 39.45 9.67
N TYR A 80 -70.14 39.96 8.65
CA TYR A 80 -70.70 40.97 7.73
C TYR A 80 -70.97 40.45 6.31
N VAL A 81 -70.35 39.35 5.89
CA VAL A 81 -70.63 38.74 4.58
C VAL A 81 -71.76 37.72 4.74
N ARG A 82 -72.79 37.85 3.89
CA ARG A 82 -73.86 36.86 3.73
C ARG A 82 -73.59 36.12 2.41
N GLY A 83 -73.26 34.84 2.50
CA GLY A 83 -72.96 34.04 1.33
C GLY A 83 -74.17 33.89 0.41
N ASN A 84 -73.92 33.62 -0.88
CA ASN A 84 -74.96 33.46 -1.91
C ASN A 84 -75.99 32.34 -1.57
N THR A 85 -75.61 31.38 -0.72
CA THR A 85 -76.52 30.46 0.01
C THR A 85 -76.20 30.53 1.51
N ALA A 86 -77.22 30.48 2.39
CA ALA A 86 -77.18 31.02 3.76
C ALA A 86 -76.00 30.63 4.67
N ASP A 87 -75.26 29.56 4.38
CA ASP A 87 -74.08 29.10 5.14
C ASP A 87 -72.90 28.66 4.24
N ARG A 88 -72.80 29.17 3.00
CA ARG A 88 -71.70 28.83 2.08
C ARG A 88 -71.09 30.07 1.44
N TYR A 89 -69.77 30.17 1.49
CA TYR A 89 -68.98 31.28 0.98
C TYR A 89 -67.95 30.75 -0.03
N THR A 90 -67.91 31.33 -1.21
CA THR A 90 -66.94 31.01 -2.26
C THR A 90 -65.57 31.66 -1.98
N ALA A 91 -64.51 31.13 -2.57
CA ALA A 91 -63.18 31.72 -2.48
C ALA A 91 -63.13 33.15 -3.06
N GLN A 92 -63.93 33.42 -4.09
CA GLN A 92 -64.04 34.74 -4.71
C GLN A 92 -64.71 35.76 -3.79
N GLU A 93 -65.76 35.37 -3.04
CA GLU A 93 -66.39 36.26 -2.04
C GLU A 93 -65.40 36.64 -0.94
N LEU A 94 -64.57 35.70 -0.48
CA LEU A 94 -63.51 35.98 0.48
C LEU A 94 -62.43 36.90 -0.11
N ALA A 95 -61.95 36.59 -1.32
CA ALA A 95 -60.92 37.40 -1.99
C ALA A 95 -61.39 38.84 -2.18
N THR A 96 -62.57 39.05 -2.75
CA THR A 96 -63.15 40.38 -2.98
C THR A 96 -63.39 41.13 -1.67
N PHE A 97 -63.74 40.44 -0.58
CA PHE A 97 -63.85 41.08 0.73
C PHE A 97 -62.50 41.55 1.27
N LEU A 98 -61.45 40.73 1.16
CA LEU A 98 -60.10 41.10 1.61
C LEU A 98 -59.53 42.24 0.77
N GLU A 99 -59.67 42.17 -0.56
CA GLU A 99 -59.23 43.20 -1.52
C GLU A 99 -59.88 44.57 -1.26
N LYS A 100 -61.19 44.60 -0.94
CA LYS A 100 -61.92 45.85 -0.75
C LYS A 100 -61.74 46.48 0.62
N ASN A 101 -61.48 45.68 1.66
CA ASN A 101 -61.62 46.15 3.05
C ASN A 101 -60.33 46.06 3.88
N PHE A 102 -59.31 45.32 3.42
CA PHE A 102 -58.09 45.06 4.20
C PHE A 102 -56.80 45.27 3.42
N LEU A 103 -56.85 45.39 2.09
CA LEU A 103 -55.73 45.75 1.22
C LEU A 103 -55.88 47.21 0.74
N ASP A 104 -54.76 47.91 0.59
CA ASP A 104 -54.75 49.29 0.08
C ASP A 104 -55.24 49.33 -1.38
N PRO A 105 -56.34 50.06 -1.68
CA PRO A 105 -56.83 50.24 -3.05
C PRO A 105 -55.80 50.81 -4.03
N LYS A 106 -54.76 51.52 -3.54
CA LYS A 106 -53.70 52.11 -4.36
C LYS A 106 -52.69 51.09 -4.90
N ASP A 107 -52.50 49.97 -4.22
CA ASP A 107 -51.53 48.94 -4.61
C ASP A 107 -52.07 48.00 -5.71
N ASN A 108 -53.37 48.11 -6.04
CA ASN A 108 -54.05 47.35 -7.09
C ASN A 108 -53.83 45.83 -7.00
N VAL A 109 -53.68 45.31 -5.77
CA VAL A 109 -53.38 43.90 -5.49
C VAL A 109 -54.65 43.07 -5.69
N VAL A 110 -54.61 42.15 -6.66
CA VAL A 110 -55.68 41.19 -6.93
C VAL A 110 -55.23 39.79 -6.53
N ILE A 111 -56.05 39.07 -5.77
CA ILE A 111 -55.82 37.68 -5.39
C ILE A 111 -56.18 36.80 -6.59
N SER A 112 -55.18 36.17 -7.20
CA SER A 112 -55.35 35.35 -8.41
C SER A 112 -56.35 34.20 -8.17
N GLN A 113 -57.08 33.81 -9.22
CA GLN A 113 -58.00 32.65 -9.15
C GLN A 113 -57.25 31.35 -8.79
N GLN A 114 -55.99 31.23 -9.19
CA GLN A 114 -55.14 30.11 -8.82
C GLN A 114 -54.83 30.13 -7.32
N LEU A 115 -54.44 31.28 -6.75
CA LEU A 115 -54.21 31.42 -5.32
C LEU A 115 -55.47 31.13 -4.49
N GLN A 116 -56.63 31.57 -4.97
CA GLN A 116 -57.93 31.23 -4.38
C GLN A 116 -58.17 29.71 -4.38
N THR A 117 -57.85 29.02 -5.47
CA THR A 117 -58.00 27.57 -5.59
C THR A 117 -57.04 26.83 -4.65
N GLU A 118 -55.78 27.24 -4.60
CA GLU A 118 -54.78 26.66 -3.68
C GLU A 118 -55.13 26.93 -2.22
N PHE A 119 -55.65 28.13 -1.91
CA PHE A 119 -56.18 28.44 -0.58
C PHE A 119 -57.31 27.50 -0.19
N MET A 120 -58.23 27.17 -1.10
CA MET A 120 -59.31 26.22 -0.81
C MET A 120 -58.83 24.79 -0.58
N LYS A 121 -57.76 24.36 -1.28
CA LYS A 121 -57.08 23.09 -1.00
C LYS A 121 -56.46 23.09 0.39
N LEU A 122 -55.75 24.16 0.76
CA LEU A 122 -55.12 24.33 2.07
C LEU A 122 -56.18 24.39 3.21
N LYS A 123 -57.26 25.13 2.98
CA LYS A 123 -58.45 25.19 3.84
C LYS A 123 -58.96 23.80 4.12
N GLN A 124 -59.17 22.99 3.09
CA GLN A 124 -59.68 21.63 3.29
C GLN A 124 -58.77 20.84 4.24
N VAL A 125 -57.45 20.97 4.10
CA VAL A 125 -56.46 20.30 4.96
C VAL A 125 -56.56 20.75 6.43
N PHE A 126 -56.62 22.05 6.70
CA PHE A 126 -56.56 22.59 8.06
C PHE A 126 -57.91 22.77 8.78
N VAL A 127 -59.01 22.89 8.04
CA VAL A 127 -60.35 23.13 8.64
C VAL A 127 -61.42 22.14 8.16
N GLY A 128 -61.11 21.33 7.13
CA GLY A 128 -61.99 20.29 6.62
C GLY A 128 -63.00 20.74 5.55
N GLY A 129 -63.89 19.82 5.19
CA GLY A 129 -65.05 20.04 4.31
C GLY A 129 -64.74 20.27 2.83
N SER A 130 -65.52 21.12 2.16
CA SER A 130 -65.50 21.27 0.68
C SER A 130 -64.32 22.12 0.19
N ARG A 131 -63.87 21.83 -1.05
CA ARG A 131 -62.91 22.65 -1.83
C ARG A 131 -63.58 23.83 -2.56
N GLU A 132 -64.90 23.85 -2.66
CA GLU A 132 -65.62 24.85 -3.45
C GLU A 132 -66.15 26.01 -2.59
N TYR A 133 -66.40 25.75 -1.31
CA TYR A 133 -66.97 26.73 -0.39
C TYR A 133 -66.48 26.56 1.06
N LEU A 134 -66.55 27.65 1.81
CA LEU A 134 -66.40 27.75 3.26
C LEU A 134 -67.78 27.83 3.93
N THR A 135 -67.94 27.21 5.09
CA THR A 135 -69.14 27.35 5.95
C THR A 135 -68.85 28.21 7.17
N ARG A 136 -69.86 28.68 7.91
CA ARG A 136 -69.63 29.44 9.15
C ARG A 136 -68.89 28.63 10.20
N SER A 137 -69.15 27.32 10.28
CA SER A 137 -68.42 26.43 11.20
C SER A 137 -66.95 26.29 10.80
N GLU A 138 -66.65 26.29 9.50
CA GLU A 138 -65.26 26.29 9.02
C GLU A 138 -64.58 27.64 9.26
N LEU A 139 -65.29 28.77 9.18
CA LEU A 139 -64.74 30.08 9.57
C LEU A 139 -64.36 30.13 11.06
N ASP A 140 -65.14 29.49 11.94
CA ASP A 140 -64.77 29.34 13.37
C ASP A 140 -63.48 28.53 13.55
N LYS A 141 -63.32 27.44 12.80
CA LYS A 141 -62.08 26.67 12.78
C LYS A 141 -60.92 27.48 12.19
N THR A 142 -61.16 28.32 11.18
CA THR A 142 -60.13 29.22 10.63
C THR A 142 -59.67 30.24 11.67
N ILE A 143 -60.56 30.79 12.48
CA ILE A 143 -60.19 31.69 13.59
C ILE A 143 -59.32 30.95 14.62
N ALA A 144 -59.65 29.71 14.96
CA ALA A 144 -58.84 28.88 15.84
C ALA A 144 -57.45 28.56 15.23
N LEU A 145 -57.42 28.23 13.94
CA LEU A 145 -56.19 27.99 13.18
C LEU A 145 -55.27 29.22 13.20
N VAL A 146 -55.82 30.42 12.97
CA VAL A 146 -55.06 31.69 13.03
C VAL A 146 -54.39 31.88 14.40
N LYS A 147 -55.08 31.56 15.50
CA LYS A 147 -54.50 31.62 16.86
C LYS A 147 -53.36 30.61 17.03
N SER A 148 -53.52 29.39 16.53
CA SER A 148 -52.45 28.38 16.59
C SER A 148 -51.25 28.76 15.73
N LEU A 149 -51.47 29.32 14.53
CA LEU A 149 -50.39 29.82 13.67
C LEU A 149 -49.66 31.00 14.31
N ARG A 150 -50.37 31.93 14.97
CA ARG A 150 -49.75 33.00 15.79
C ARG A 150 -48.79 32.43 16.82
N THR A 151 -49.22 31.44 17.61
CA THR A 151 -48.35 30.80 18.61
C THR A 151 -47.11 30.18 17.97
N ILE A 152 -47.28 29.46 16.85
CA ILE A 152 -46.18 28.81 16.14
C ILE A 152 -45.18 29.86 15.65
N THR A 153 -45.62 30.90 14.94
CA THR A 153 -44.70 31.91 14.39
C THR A 153 -44.02 32.73 15.49
N VAL A 154 -44.72 33.08 16.58
CA VAL A 154 -44.12 33.83 17.69
C VAL A 154 -43.02 33.02 18.37
N ASN A 155 -43.23 31.72 18.56
CA ASN A 155 -42.21 30.83 19.15
C ASN A 155 -41.02 30.59 18.21
N LEU A 156 -41.25 30.55 16.89
CA LEU A 156 -40.18 30.40 15.90
C LEU A 156 -39.38 31.69 15.69
N ASN A 157 -39.97 32.86 15.94
CA ASN A 157 -39.37 34.16 15.63
C ASN A 157 -37.91 34.32 16.12
N PRO A 158 -37.54 33.96 17.36
CA PRO A 158 -36.16 34.09 17.84
C PRO A 158 -35.13 33.27 17.07
N TYR A 159 -35.58 32.24 16.34
CA TYR A 159 -34.75 31.28 15.63
C TYR A 159 -34.88 31.40 14.11
N MET A 160 -35.69 32.34 13.61
CA MET A 160 -35.95 32.45 12.17
C MET A 160 -34.69 32.74 11.37
N LYS A 161 -33.70 33.47 11.90
CA LYS A 161 -32.41 33.68 11.23
C LYS A 161 -31.70 32.35 10.94
N VAL A 162 -31.76 31.39 11.86
CA VAL A 162 -31.21 30.04 11.66
C VAL A 162 -32.02 29.27 10.62
N ILE A 163 -33.34 29.36 10.69
CA ILE A 163 -34.26 28.62 9.81
C ILE A 163 -34.22 29.18 8.38
N SER A 164 -33.95 30.47 8.19
CA SER A 164 -33.99 31.14 6.88
C SER A 164 -32.65 31.28 6.19
N LEU A 165 -31.61 30.60 6.68
CA LEU A 165 -30.24 30.65 6.14
C LEU A 165 -29.51 32.00 6.35
N ASN A 166 -30.03 32.87 7.22
CA ASN A 166 -29.50 34.23 7.45
C ASN A 166 -28.66 34.37 8.73
N TRP A 167 -28.46 33.29 9.49
CA TRP A 167 -27.61 33.29 10.67
C TRP A 167 -26.13 33.16 10.32
N GLU A 168 -25.26 33.85 11.05
CA GLU A 168 -23.80 33.73 10.94
C GLU A 168 -23.25 33.07 12.21
N VAL A 169 -22.43 32.03 12.04
CA VAL A 169 -21.79 31.31 13.15
C VAL A 169 -20.56 32.09 13.61
N SER A 170 -20.41 32.30 14.91
CA SER A 170 -19.29 33.05 15.49
C SER A 170 -17.98 32.26 15.40
N GLU A 171 -16.86 32.96 15.25
CA GLU A 171 -15.53 32.37 15.43
C GLU A 171 -15.25 32.06 16.93
N SER A 172 -14.32 31.14 17.21
CA SER A 172 -13.97 30.70 18.57
C SER A 172 -13.57 31.90 19.46
N PRO A 173 -14.16 32.10 20.66
CA PRO A 173 -14.60 31.08 21.63
C PRO A 173 -16.13 30.84 21.80
N ASN A 174 -17.01 31.48 21.02
CA ASN A 174 -18.47 31.43 21.26
C ASN A 174 -19.21 30.22 20.64
N MET A 175 -18.50 29.30 19.99
CA MET A 175 -19.08 28.16 19.25
C MET A 175 -20.04 27.29 20.08
N GLN A 176 -19.79 27.09 21.39
CA GLN A 176 -20.72 26.32 22.24
C GLN A 176 -22.09 27.01 22.41
N SER A 177 -22.11 28.35 22.45
CA SER A 177 -23.36 29.12 22.50
C SER A 177 -24.14 28.98 21.20
N ASP A 178 -23.43 29.03 20.07
CA ASP A 178 -24.02 28.88 18.73
C ASP A 178 -24.63 27.49 18.53
N VAL A 179 -23.97 26.43 19.02
CA VAL A 179 -24.55 25.08 19.05
C VAL A 179 -25.84 25.05 19.84
N ARG A 180 -25.84 25.64 21.04
CA ARG A 180 -27.01 25.62 21.90
C ARG A 180 -28.17 26.36 21.24
N HIS A 181 -27.90 27.51 20.63
CA HIS A 181 -28.89 28.29 19.89
C HIS A 181 -29.46 27.51 18.69
N PHE A 182 -28.60 26.81 17.93
CA PHE A 182 -29.03 25.94 16.83
C PHE A 182 -29.91 24.76 17.32
N GLU A 183 -29.54 24.11 18.42
CA GLU A 183 -30.32 22.98 18.95
C GLU A 183 -31.66 23.43 19.56
N GLU A 184 -31.71 24.66 20.12
CA GLU A 184 -32.97 25.30 20.51
C GLU A 184 -33.83 25.60 19.26
N ALA A 185 -33.24 26.13 18.17
CA ALA A 185 -33.93 26.33 16.89
C ALA A 185 -34.50 25.03 16.31
N ASN A 186 -33.71 23.95 16.32
CA ASN A 186 -34.12 22.61 15.93
C ASN A 186 -35.33 22.13 16.75
N LYS A 187 -35.29 22.29 18.07
CA LYS A 187 -36.38 21.92 18.97
C LYS A 187 -37.67 22.66 18.63
N GLU A 188 -37.61 23.99 18.46
CA GLU A 188 -38.81 24.78 18.17
C GLU A 188 -39.35 24.53 16.76
N LEU A 189 -38.49 24.28 15.76
CA LEU A 189 -38.92 23.86 14.43
C LEU A 189 -39.65 22.50 14.47
N GLN A 190 -39.15 21.53 15.25
CA GLN A 190 -39.85 20.26 15.44
C GLN A 190 -41.16 20.41 16.20
N ASN A 191 -41.23 21.31 17.21
CA ASN A 191 -42.47 21.61 17.92
C ASN A 191 -43.51 22.21 16.97
N ALA A 192 -43.11 23.17 16.12
CA ALA A 192 -43.95 23.76 15.10
C ALA A 192 -44.50 22.69 14.14
N ALA A 193 -43.64 21.78 13.66
CA ALA A 193 -44.06 20.68 12.80
C ALA A 193 -45.10 19.75 13.48
N ARG A 194 -44.92 19.41 14.77
CA ARG A 194 -45.90 18.62 15.54
C ARG A 194 -47.24 19.34 15.72
N MET A 195 -47.20 20.64 15.98
CA MET A 195 -48.41 21.43 16.13
C MET A 195 -49.16 21.52 14.79
N LEU A 196 -48.47 21.78 13.69
CA LEU A 196 -49.05 21.78 12.35
C LEU A 196 -49.65 20.41 12.00
N ALA A 197 -48.94 19.31 12.26
CA ALA A 197 -49.45 17.97 12.05
C ALA A 197 -50.77 17.71 12.79
N SER A 198 -50.82 18.03 14.08
CA SER A 198 -52.00 17.82 14.93
C SER A 198 -53.21 18.60 14.43
N LEU A 199 -53.01 19.83 13.93
CA LEU A 199 -54.08 20.63 13.34
C LEU A 199 -54.64 20.01 12.05
N ILE A 200 -53.80 19.31 11.29
CA ILE A 200 -54.20 18.69 10.03
C ILE A 200 -54.89 17.33 10.27
N GLU A 201 -54.32 16.48 11.14
CA GLU A 201 -54.83 15.14 11.44
C GLU A 201 -56.29 15.16 11.89
N GLN A 202 -56.69 16.18 12.67
CA GLN A 202 -58.05 16.35 13.19
C GLN A 202 -59.13 16.45 12.11
N ASN A 203 -58.78 16.81 10.87
CA ASN A 203 -59.75 17.04 9.79
C ASN A 203 -59.83 15.90 8.76
N ALA A 204 -58.95 14.89 8.90
CA ALA A 204 -58.93 13.69 8.07
C ALA A 204 -58.88 13.92 6.55
N GLN A 205 -58.15 14.94 6.09
CA GLN A 205 -58.00 15.25 4.66
C GLN A 205 -56.60 14.95 4.12
N GLY A 206 -56.55 14.48 2.87
CA GLY A 206 -55.30 14.28 2.13
C GLY A 206 -54.88 15.52 1.33
N TYR A 207 -53.62 15.55 0.89
CA TYR A 207 -53.06 16.66 0.13
C TYR A 207 -52.02 16.21 -0.88
N ASN A 208 -52.04 16.80 -2.08
CA ASN A 208 -51.05 16.50 -3.09
C ASN A 208 -49.80 17.37 -2.91
N LEU A 209 -48.64 16.74 -2.80
CA LEU A 209 -47.34 17.41 -2.68
C LEU A 209 -47.07 18.40 -3.81
N SER A 210 -47.48 18.06 -5.05
CA SER A 210 -47.37 18.98 -6.18
C SER A 210 -48.15 20.28 -6.03
N ASP A 211 -49.26 20.29 -5.29
CA ASP A 211 -50.05 21.51 -5.04
C ASP A 211 -49.27 22.51 -4.18
N PHE A 212 -48.33 22.04 -3.34
CA PHE A 212 -47.50 22.91 -2.50
C PHE A 212 -46.61 23.85 -3.31
N VAL A 213 -46.03 23.36 -4.41
CA VAL A 213 -45.18 24.17 -5.30
C VAL A 213 -45.99 25.28 -5.95
N VAL A 214 -47.24 24.98 -6.33
CA VAL A 214 -48.17 25.95 -6.92
C VAL A 214 -48.56 27.00 -5.88
N LEU A 215 -48.96 26.56 -4.68
CA LEU A 215 -49.28 27.44 -3.56
C LEU A 215 -48.13 28.42 -3.25
N MET A 216 -46.91 27.92 -3.09
CA MET A 216 -45.76 28.76 -2.73
C MET A 216 -45.39 29.75 -3.84
N ARG A 217 -45.57 29.39 -5.12
CA ARG A 217 -45.36 30.29 -6.25
C ARG A 217 -46.38 31.43 -6.28
N GLU A 218 -47.67 31.08 -6.13
CA GLU A 218 -48.76 32.07 -6.10
C GLU A 218 -48.66 32.98 -4.87
N MET A 219 -48.25 32.44 -3.72
CA MET A 219 -47.96 33.25 -2.53
C MET A 219 -46.83 34.25 -2.76
N GLY A 220 -45.70 33.83 -3.36
CA GLY A 220 -44.61 34.76 -3.69
C GLY A 220 -45.09 35.91 -4.59
N GLN A 221 -45.89 35.59 -5.62
CA GLN A 221 -46.49 36.61 -6.49
C GLN A 221 -47.40 37.59 -5.74
N PHE A 222 -48.22 37.10 -4.80
CA PHE A 222 -49.09 37.95 -3.97
C PHE A 222 -48.31 38.91 -3.05
N PHE A 223 -47.14 38.48 -2.56
CA PHE A 223 -46.23 39.32 -1.77
C PHE A 223 -45.31 40.20 -2.64
N GLY A 224 -45.40 40.13 -3.97
CA GLY A 224 -44.58 40.92 -4.89
C GLY A 224 -43.13 40.45 -4.98
N GLU A 225 -42.84 39.22 -4.56
CA GLU A 225 -41.49 38.66 -4.50
C GLU A 225 -41.37 37.39 -5.34
N LYS A 226 -40.25 37.27 -6.06
CA LYS A 226 -39.89 35.99 -6.70
C LYS A 226 -39.07 35.19 -5.70
N TRP A 227 -39.75 34.37 -4.89
CA TRP A 227 -39.07 33.43 -4.01
C TRP A 227 -38.33 32.39 -4.85
N GLU A 228 -37.08 32.08 -4.49
CA GLU A 228 -36.32 30.97 -5.09
C GLU A 228 -36.75 29.62 -4.51
N PHE A 229 -37.36 29.62 -3.32
CA PHE A 229 -37.79 28.40 -2.63
C PHE A 229 -38.74 27.49 -3.44
N PRO A 230 -39.75 27.98 -4.18
CA PRO A 230 -40.61 27.13 -5.03
C PRO A 230 -39.84 26.39 -6.13
N SER A 231 -38.85 27.03 -6.77
CA SER A 231 -38.04 26.36 -7.81
C SER A 231 -37.10 25.33 -7.20
N VAL A 232 -36.53 25.61 -6.02
CA VAL A 232 -35.75 24.64 -5.25
C VAL A 232 -36.61 23.42 -4.89
N ILE A 233 -37.78 23.61 -4.26
CA ILE A 233 -38.66 22.49 -3.94
C ILE A 233 -39.07 21.72 -5.19
N GLN A 234 -39.37 22.40 -6.29
CA GLN A 234 -39.75 21.75 -7.54
C GLN A 234 -38.65 20.80 -8.05
N THR A 235 -37.38 21.21 -7.95
CA THR A 235 -36.23 20.36 -8.30
C THR A 235 -36.11 19.13 -7.41
N TYR A 236 -36.33 19.28 -6.10
CA TYR A 236 -36.23 18.18 -5.13
C TYR A 236 -37.53 17.37 -4.97
N MET A 237 -38.64 17.82 -5.56
CA MET A 237 -39.96 17.21 -5.41
C MET A 237 -39.99 15.72 -5.81
N PRO A 238 -39.31 15.26 -6.87
CA PRO A 238 -39.22 13.82 -7.18
C PRO A 238 -38.62 13.02 -6.02
N VAL A 239 -37.55 13.53 -5.37
CA VAL A 239 -36.94 12.91 -4.19
C VAL A 239 -37.92 12.89 -3.02
N ILE A 240 -38.58 14.02 -2.74
CA ILE A 240 -39.58 14.12 -1.65
C ILE A 240 -40.71 13.10 -1.84
N LYS A 241 -41.23 12.95 -3.07
CA LYS A 241 -42.27 11.96 -3.40
C LYS A 241 -41.80 10.53 -3.19
N LYS A 242 -40.57 10.21 -3.59
CA LYS A 242 -40.00 8.86 -3.43
C LYS A 242 -39.67 8.55 -1.97
N VAL A 243 -39.12 9.51 -1.23
CA VAL A 243 -38.94 9.44 0.22
C VAL A 243 -40.30 9.22 0.90
N LYS A 244 -41.34 9.98 0.53
CA LYS A 244 -42.70 9.78 1.03
C LYS A 244 -43.19 8.37 0.76
N LYS A 245 -43.09 7.87 -0.49
CA LYS A 245 -43.54 6.53 -0.87
C LYS A 245 -42.79 5.43 -0.11
N ALA A 246 -41.46 5.52 -0.06
CA ALA A 246 -40.60 4.52 0.56
C ALA A 246 -40.80 4.42 2.08
N LEU A 247 -41.27 5.49 2.73
CA LEU A 247 -41.34 5.57 4.20
C LEU A 247 -42.76 5.54 4.75
N ALA A 248 -43.72 6.18 4.08
CA ALA A 248 -45.12 6.24 4.49
C ALA A 248 -46.04 5.28 3.71
N GLY A 249 -45.56 4.74 2.58
CA GLY A 249 -46.37 3.91 1.68
C GLY A 249 -47.41 4.71 0.90
N GLY A 250 -48.32 3.98 0.25
CA GLY A 250 -49.44 4.56 -0.51
C GLY A 250 -49.02 5.30 -1.79
N ASP A 251 -49.83 6.27 -2.20
CA ASP A 251 -49.57 7.11 -3.37
C ASP A 251 -48.38 8.05 -3.14
N GLU A 252 -47.48 8.18 -4.12
CA GLU A 252 -46.24 8.96 -3.96
C GLU A 252 -46.45 10.48 -3.96
N ASN A 253 -47.57 10.96 -4.49
CA ASN A 253 -47.88 12.38 -4.59
C ASN A 253 -48.88 12.85 -3.52
N SER A 254 -49.64 11.95 -2.90
CA SER A 254 -50.68 12.29 -1.91
C SER A 254 -50.26 11.91 -0.51
N ILE A 255 -50.27 12.87 0.42
CA ILE A 255 -50.20 12.62 1.86
C ILE A 255 -51.60 12.25 2.34
N THR A 256 -51.76 11.08 2.96
CA THR A 256 -53.03 10.66 3.55
C THR A 256 -53.16 11.17 4.99
N PRO A 257 -54.37 11.24 5.57
CA PRO A 257 -54.60 11.78 6.91
C PRO A 257 -53.67 11.26 8.01
N ASN A 258 -53.40 9.95 7.99
CA ASN A 258 -52.60 9.28 9.02
C ASN A 258 -51.08 9.41 8.80
N GLU A 259 -50.67 10.04 7.69
CA GLU A 259 -49.26 10.23 7.32
C GLU A 259 -48.73 11.61 7.73
N TRP A 260 -49.61 12.58 8.02
CA TRP A 260 -49.23 13.98 8.22
C TRP A 260 -48.21 14.20 9.32
N ARG A 261 -48.40 13.59 10.49
CA ARG A 261 -47.44 13.71 11.59
C ARG A 261 -46.08 13.16 11.25
N ARG A 262 -46.01 12.04 10.53
CA ARG A 262 -44.74 11.43 10.11
C ARG A 262 -44.06 12.31 9.07
N PHE A 263 -44.82 12.73 8.05
CA PHE A 263 -44.31 13.51 6.94
C PHE A 263 -43.77 14.89 7.37
N THR A 264 -44.52 15.62 8.21
CA THR A 264 -44.07 16.95 8.70
C THR A 264 -42.88 16.85 9.66
N LEU A 265 -42.85 15.85 10.54
CA LEU A 265 -41.69 15.60 11.41
C LEU A 265 -40.45 15.23 10.61
N LEU A 266 -40.59 14.38 9.60
CA LEU A 266 -39.50 14.00 8.70
C LEU A 266 -38.99 15.22 7.92
N GLY A 267 -39.89 16.03 7.36
CA GLY A 267 -39.54 17.26 6.65
C GLY A 267 -38.75 18.23 7.54
N ALA A 268 -39.21 18.44 8.77
CA ALA A 268 -38.51 19.28 9.74
C ALA A 268 -37.12 18.74 10.10
N ARG A 269 -37.01 17.45 10.42
CA ARG A 269 -35.73 16.81 10.75
C ARG A 269 -34.76 16.83 9.56
N GLY A 270 -35.25 16.55 8.35
CA GLY A 270 -34.45 16.62 7.12
C GLY A 270 -33.94 18.03 6.84
N TYR A 271 -34.80 19.05 7.03
CA TYR A 271 -34.38 20.43 6.89
C TYR A 271 -33.32 20.83 7.94
N VAL A 272 -33.46 20.38 9.18
CA VAL A 272 -32.44 20.60 10.23
C VAL A 272 -31.09 20.00 9.83
N GLN A 273 -31.05 18.82 9.21
CA GLN A 273 -29.78 18.26 8.73
C GLN A 273 -29.16 19.11 7.62
N PHE A 274 -29.97 19.67 6.72
CA PHE A 274 -29.51 20.62 5.72
C PHE A 274 -28.96 21.91 6.37
N LEU A 275 -29.65 22.48 7.36
CA LEU A 275 -29.17 23.64 8.11
C LEU A 275 -27.85 23.33 8.84
N ARG A 276 -27.72 22.15 9.45
CA ARG A 276 -26.49 21.72 10.12
C ARG A 276 -25.31 21.60 9.15
N TYR A 277 -25.53 21.02 7.97
CA TYR A 277 -24.53 20.97 6.90
C TYR A 277 -24.11 22.38 6.48
N HIS A 278 -25.08 23.28 6.25
CA HIS A 278 -24.81 24.65 5.85
C HIS A 278 -23.96 25.39 6.89
N TYR A 279 -24.38 25.41 8.15
CA TYR A 279 -23.72 26.22 9.18
C TYR A 279 -22.43 25.61 9.74
N PHE A 280 -22.38 24.30 9.95
CA PHE A 280 -21.31 23.67 10.73
C PHE A 280 -20.35 22.80 9.92
N ILE A 281 -20.70 22.44 8.69
CA ILE A 281 -19.84 21.62 7.81
C ILE A 281 -19.27 22.47 6.68
N LYS A 282 -20.13 23.18 5.94
CA LYS A 282 -19.73 24.02 4.80
C LYS A 282 -19.07 25.33 5.24
N SER A 283 -19.59 26.00 6.28
CA SER A 283 -19.19 27.37 6.64
C SER A 283 -18.11 27.50 7.71
N VAL A 284 -17.74 26.42 8.43
CA VAL A 284 -16.66 26.45 9.44
C VAL A 284 -15.31 26.40 8.72
N PRO A 285 -14.26 27.17 9.07
CA PRO A 285 -12.93 27.09 8.45
C PRO A 285 -12.21 25.74 8.60
N GLU A 286 -11.24 25.45 7.74
CA GLU A 286 -10.53 24.15 7.71
C GLU A 286 -9.76 23.81 8.99
N THR A 287 -9.34 24.80 9.77
CA THR A 287 -8.57 24.61 11.01
C THR A 287 -9.39 24.03 12.17
N GLY A 288 -10.73 23.95 12.05
CA GLY A 288 -11.66 23.42 13.06
C GLY A 288 -12.03 21.93 12.91
N THR A 289 -11.14 21.09 12.39
CA THR A 289 -11.39 19.68 12.03
C THR A 289 -12.11 18.85 13.09
N GLY A 290 -11.77 19.02 14.38
CA GLY A 290 -12.43 18.30 15.49
C GLY A 290 -13.92 18.67 15.65
N TYR A 291 -14.28 19.95 15.48
CA TYR A 291 -15.67 20.40 15.54
C TYR A 291 -16.46 19.89 14.35
N ARG A 292 -15.93 20.07 13.12
CA ARG A 292 -16.55 19.55 11.88
C ARG A 292 -16.85 18.05 11.98
N LEU A 293 -15.91 17.26 12.49
CA LEU A 293 -16.08 15.81 12.68
C LEU A 293 -17.15 15.48 13.73
N GLY A 294 -17.22 16.25 14.83
CA GLY A 294 -18.28 16.12 15.83
C GLY A 294 -19.67 16.37 15.25
N TYR A 295 -19.85 17.39 14.42
CA TYR A 295 -21.12 17.63 13.75
C TYR A 295 -21.45 16.59 12.69
N LEU A 296 -20.46 16.13 11.94
CA LEU A 296 -20.66 15.05 10.98
C LEU A 296 -21.16 13.78 11.69
N ALA A 297 -20.51 13.40 12.80
CA ALA A 297 -20.94 12.25 13.60
C ALA A 297 -22.39 12.42 14.11
N ARG A 298 -22.73 13.59 14.66
CA ARG A 298 -24.11 13.89 15.12
C ARG A 298 -25.13 13.88 13.98
N THR A 299 -24.75 14.38 12.80
CA THR A 299 -25.58 14.34 11.58
C THR A 299 -25.86 12.90 11.18
N VAL A 300 -24.83 12.05 11.13
CA VAL A 300 -24.98 10.62 10.80
C VAL A 300 -25.86 9.93 11.84
N GLU A 301 -25.65 10.16 13.14
CA GLU A 301 -26.46 9.58 14.20
C GLU A 301 -27.93 9.98 14.11
N ASP A 302 -28.22 11.28 13.90
CA ASP A 302 -29.58 11.78 13.76
C ASP A 302 -30.26 11.23 12.50
N VAL A 303 -29.54 11.16 11.37
CA VAL A 303 -30.05 10.58 10.12
C VAL A 303 -30.38 9.10 10.31
N LEU A 304 -29.48 8.32 10.94
CA LEU A 304 -29.74 6.92 11.25
C LEU A 304 -30.93 6.78 12.23
N SER A 305 -31.08 7.68 13.20
CA SER A 305 -32.24 7.70 14.11
C SER A 305 -33.54 7.97 13.35
N VAL A 306 -33.53 8.89 12.39
CA VAL A 306 -34.67 9.19 11.54
C VAL A 306 -35.06 7.95 10.75
N PHE A 307 -34.11 7.31 10.07
CA PHE A 307 -34.40 6.09 9.32
C PHE A 307 -34.86 4.95 10.23
N GLN A 308 -34.30 4.80 11.43
CA GLN A 308 -34.75 3.82 12.42
C GLN A 308 -36.22 4.02 12.80
N ASP A 309 -36.62 5.24 13.20
CA ASP A 309 -38.00 5.58 13.56
C ASP A 309 -38.95 5.27 12.39
N LEU A 310 -38.53 5.61 11.18
CA LEU A 310 -39.34 5.41 9.97
C LEU A 310 -39.51 3.94 9.61
N VAL A 311 -38.46 3.13 9.71
CA VAL A 311 -38.54 1.68 9.46
C VAL A 311 -39.44 1.02 10.51
N ALA A 312 -39.39 1.46 11.77
CA ALA A 312 -40.24 0.95 12.84
C ALA A 312 -41.74 1.20 12.60
N GLU A 313 -42.08 2.26 11.86
CA GLU A 313 -43.45 2.64 11.56
C GLU A 313 -44.01 2.07 10.24
N LYS A 314 -43.19 1.37 9.44
CA LYS A 314 -43.65 0.66 8.24
C LYS A 314 -44.37 -0.65 8.64
N PRO A 315 -45.48 -1.03 7.97
CA PRO A 315 -46.17 -2.29 8.25
C PRO A 315 -45.28 -3.53 8.13
N GLU A 316 -44.34 -3.51 7.18
CA GLU A 316 -43.40 -4.61 6.93
C GLU A 316 -42.19 -4.58 7.87
N GLY A 317 -41.96 -3.47 8.60
CA GLY A 317 -40.83 -3.31 9.50
C GLY A 317 -39.45 -3.29 8.83
N VAL A 318 -39.40 -3.17 7.49
CA VAL A 318 -38.15 -3.22 6.70
C VAL A 318 -38.16 -2.24 5.54
N VAL A 319 -36.97 -1.87 5.06
CA VAL A 319 -36.75 -1.21 3.77
C VAL A 319 -35.97 -2.17 2.89
N SER A 320 -36.57 -2.58 1.77
CA SER A 320 -35.97 -3.53 0.84
C SER A 320 -34.81 -2.89 0.04
N ARG A 321 -33.89 -3.71 -0.45
CA ARG A 321 -32.80 -3.28 -1.34
C ARG A 321 -33.31 -2.52 -2.56
N ASP A 322 -34.42 -2.95 -3.13
CA ASP A 322 -34.99 -2.33 -4.33
C ASP A 322 -35.55 -0.94 -4.01
N GLU A 323 -36.15 -0.75 -2.82
CA GLU A 323 -36.54 0.58 -2.33
C GLU A 323 -35.34 1.50 -2.11
N VAL A 324 -34.21 0.98 -1.60
CA VAL A 324 -32.95 1.74 -1.48
C VAL A 324 -32.44 2.17 -2.85
N PHE A 325 -32.42 1.24 -3.81
CA PHE A 325 -32.00 1.55 -5.18
C PHE A 325 -32.89 2.61 -5.82
N ASP A 326 -34.21 2.48 -5.74
CA ASP A 326 -35.16 3.46 -6.27
C ASP A 326 -34.96 4.85 -5.66
N LEU A 327 -34.71 4.90 -4.33
CA LEU A 327 -34.43 6.15 -3.63
C LEU A 327 -33.14 6.80 -4.14
N LEU A 328 -32.04 6.04 -4.18
CA LEU A 328 -30.74 6.54 -4.67
C LEU A 328 -30.81 6.93 -6.15
N LYS A 329 -31.55 6.17 -6.98
CA LYS A 329 -31.71 6.48 -8.41
C LYS A 329 -32.40 7.82 -8.64
N THR A 330 -33.29 8.20 -7.73
CA THR A 330 -33.98 9.50 -7.79
C THR A 330 -33.03 10.66 -7.49
N LEU A 331 -31.95 10.44 -6.73
CA LEU A 331 -30.93 11.45 -6.48
C LEU A 331 -30.16 11.82 -7.75
N GLU A 332 -30.06 10.93 -8.75
CA GLU A 332 -29.42 11.26 -10.04
C GLU A 332 -30.14 12.40 -10.79
N ILE A 333 -31.45 12.59 -10.55
CA ILE A 333 -32.24 13.68 -11.15
C ILE A 333 -31.78 15.03 -10.59
N VAL A 334 -31.42 15.06 -9.30
CA VAL A 334 -31.04 16.28 -8.57
C VAL A 334 -29.53 16.53 -8.67
N TRP A 335 -28.74 15.46 -8.66
CA TRP A 335 -27.28 15.49 -8.78
C TRP A 335 -26.87 14.62 -9.96
N PRO A 336 -26.79 15.20 -11.19
CA PRO A 336 -26.48 14.45 -12.40
C PRO A 336 -25.13 13.72 -12.38
N GLU A 337 -24.20 14.18 -11.55
CA GLU A 337 -22.88 13.56 -11.33
C GLU A 337 -22.97 12.31 -10.46
N PHE A 338 -23.98 12.19 -9.61
CA PHE A 338 -24.25 10.99 -8.84
C PHE A 338 -24.83 9.91 -9.77
N LYS A 339 -24.23 8.72 -9.71
CA LYS A 339 -24.62 7.53 -10.47
C LYS A 339 -24.73 6.34 -9.52
N VAL A 340 -25.76 5.53 -9.72
CA VAL A 340 -26.00 4.30 -8.96
C VAL A 340 -26.56 3.19 -9.86
N SER A 341 -26.15 1.94 -9.60
CA SER A 341 -26.68 0.72 -10.20
C SER A 341 -27.30 -0.18 -9.13
N SER A 342 -28.19 -1.08 -9.52
CA SER A 342 -28.71 -2.11 -8.62
C SER A 342 -27.59 -3.04 -8.12
N GLY A 343 -26.58 -3.30 -8.96
CA GLY A 343 -25.36 -4.04 -8.62
C GLY A 343 -24.57 -3.36 -7.50
N LEU A 344 -24.29 -2.06 -7.62
CA LEU A 344 -23.60 -1.29 -6.59
C LEU A 344 -24.37 -1.29 -5.26
N VAL A 345 -25.70 -1.16 -5.30
CA VAL A 345 -26.52 -1.24 -4.09
C VAL A 345 -26.45 -2.62 -3.45
N PHE A 346 -26.47 -3.69 -4.24
CA PHE A 346 -26.32 -5.05 -3.72
C PHE A 346 -24.97 -5.27 -3.04
N GLU A 347 -23.87 -4.84 -3.66
CA GLU A 347 -22.54 -4.92 -3.02
C GLU A 347 -22.45 -4.02 -1.77
N GLY A 348 -23.07 -2.84 -1.81
CA GLY A 348 -23.23 -1.97 -0.64
C GLY A 348 -24.00 -2.64 0.50
N MET A 349 -25.01 -3.46 0.20
CA MET A 349 -25.75 -4.24 1.20
C MET A 349 -24.89 -5.33 1.86
N LYS A 350 -23.92 -5.91 1.15
CA LYS A 350 -22.93 -6.82 1.76
C LYS A 350 -21.99 -6.08 2.71
N VAL A 351 -21.55 -4.88 2.33
CA VAL A 351 -20.77 -4.01 3.24
C VAL A 351 -21.61 -3.63 4.47
N LYS A 352 -22.89 -3.30 4.28
CA LYS A 352 -23.84 -3.10 5.39
C LYS A 352 -23.91 -4.34 6.28
N GLN A 353 -24.02 -5.55 5.72
CA GLN A 353 -24.07 -6.78 6.51
C GLN A 353 -22.78 -6.99 7.32
N LEU A 354 -21.62 -6.66 6.75
CA LEU A 354 -20.35 -6.68 7.46
C LEU A 354 -20.34 -5.71 8.65
N PHE A 355 -20.78 -4.46 8.45
CA PHE A 355 -20.69 -3.41 9.48
C PHE A 355 -21.83 -3.44 10.51
N PHE A 356 -23.06 -3.77 10.11
CA PHE A 356 -24.25 -3.65 10.96
C PHE A 356 -24.95 -4.99 11.21
N GLY A 357 -24.63 -6.03 10.43
CA GLY A 357 -25.29 -7.34 10.50
C GLY A 357 -26.57 -7.42 9.65
N GLY A 358 -27.42 -8.39 9.97
CA GLY A 358 -28.72 -8.58 9.31
C GLY A 358 -28.64 -9.18 7.91
N SER A 359 -29.66 -8.90 7.09
CA SER A 359 -29.79 -9.39 5.71
C SER A 359 -29.18 -8.44 4.67
N VAL A 360 -28.80 -8.98 3.51
CA VAL A 360 -28.42 -8.22 2.30
C VAL A 360 -29.63 -7.74 1.49
N ASP A 361 -30.82 -8.28 1.77
CA ASP A 361 -32.03 -7.95 1.02
C ASP A 361 -32.80 -6.78 1.62
N SER A 362 -32.51 -6.40 2.88
CA SER A 362 -33.28 -5.40 3.60
C SER A 362 -32.52 -4.73 4.75
N LEU A 363 -32.97 -3.51 5.09
CA LEU A 363 -32.61 -2.76 6.30
C LEU A 363 -33.74 -2.84 7.32
N THR A 364 -33.37 -3.16 8.56
CA THR A 364 -34.27 -3.30 9.72
C THR A 364 -33.99 -2.22 10.78
N THR A 365 -34.87 -2.08 11.76
CA THR A 365 -34.65 -1.18 12.92
C THR A 365 -33.37 -1.52 13.69
N THR A 366 -33.05 -2.81 13.85
CA THR A 366 -31.84 -3.30 14.52
C THR A 366 -30.56 -2.92 13.77
N ASP A 367 -30.60 -2.87 12.44
CA ASP A 367 -29.44 -2.46 11.64
C ASP A 367 -29.08 -0.99 11.90
N PHE A 368 -30.10 -0.11 11.93
CA PHE A 368 -29.90 1.31 12.22
C PHE A 368 -29.47 1.55 13.67
N GLU A 369 -30.05 0.82 14.63
CA GLU A 369 -29.62 0.87 16.04
C GLU A 369 -28.14 0.49 16.19
N THR A 370 -27.73 -0.60 15.55
CA THR A 370 -26.33 -1.07 15.56
C THR A 370 -25.40 -0.06 14.91
N ALA A 371 -25.81 0.55 13.79
CA ALA A 371 -25.04 1.59 13.13
C ALA A 371 -24.84 2.82 14.04
N ARG A 372 -25.91 3.28 14.73
CA ARG A 372 -25.86 4.42 15.66
C ARG A 372 -24.90 4.19 16.81
N LEU A 373 -24.94 3.01 17.44
CA LEU A 373 -24.05 2.64 18.54
C LEU A 373 -22.55 2.68 18.15
N LYS A 374 -22.25 2.60 16.85
CA LYS A 374 -20.87 2.62 16.32
C LYS A 374 -20.40 4.02 15.91
N VAL A 375 -21.30 4.97 15.67
CA VAL A 375 -20.94 6.32 15.20
C VAL A 375 -19.94 7.00 16.14
N SER A 376 -20.19 6.98 17.46
CA SER A 376 -19.30 7.59 18.45
C SER A 376 -17.92 6.91 18.48
N ARG A 377 -17.88 5.58 18.35
CA ARG A 377 -16.62 4.83 18.27
C ARG A 377 -15.84 5.17 17.00
N ILE A 378 -16.49 5.17 15.84
CA ILE A 378 -15.88 5.54 14.56
C ILE A 378 -15.33 6.98 14.62
N LYS A 379 -16.08 7.91 15.20
CA LYS A 379 -15.61 9.28 15.45
C LYS A 379 -14.31 9.28 16.25
N THR A 380 -14.26 8.58 17.38
CA THR A 380 -13.05 8.47 18.21
C THR A 380 -11.87 7.85 17.45
N LEU A 381 -12.11 6.85 16.60
CA LEU A 381 -11.07 6.26 15.75
C LEU A 381 -10.50 7.29 14.76
N ILE A 382 -11.36 8.06 14.10
CA ILE A 382 -10.93 9.13 13.19
C ILE A 382 -10.15 10.21 13.95
N GLU A 383 -10.61 10.63 15.13
CA GLU A 383 -9.93 11.63 15.96
C GLU A 383 -8.51 11.21 16.35
N ARG A 384 -8.28 9.92 16.63
CA ARG A 384 -6.94 9.38 16.91
C ARG A 384 -6.06 9.32 15.66
N PHE A 385 -6.67 9.04 14.50
CA PHE A 385 -5.97 8.90 13.22
C PHE A 385 -5.52 10.25 12.63
N MET A 386 -6.35 11.29 12.76
CA MET A 386 -6.17 12.59 12.11
C MET A 386 -4.81 13.29 12.35
N PRO A 387 -4.22 13.29 13.57
CA PRO A 387 -2.93 13.97 13.81
C PRO A 387 -1.78 13.45 12.94
N PHE A 388 -1.87 12.21 12.45
CA PHE A 388 -0.82 11.54 11.69
C PHE A 388 -1.21 11.31 10.22
N TYR A 389 -2.28 11.94 9.74
CA TYR A 389 -2.79 11.75 8.37
C TYR A 389 -1.71 11.97 7.30
N SER A 390 -0.87 12.98 7.44
CA SER A 390 0.23 13.26 6.50
C SER A 390 1.22 12.10 6.39
N ILE A 391 1.53 11.44 7.52
CA ILE A 391 2.41 10.27 7.54
C ILE A 391 1.76 9.11 6.78
N TYR A 392 0.49 8.82 7.05
CA TYR A 392 -0.23 7.73 6.38
C TYR A 392 -0.50 8.03 4.90
N GLY A 393 -0.66 9.31 4.55
CA GLY A 393 -0.93 9.83 3.22
C GLY A 393 0.30 9.93 2.32
N ARG A 394 1.50 9.62 2.83
CA ARG A 394 2.77 9.74 2.08
C ARG A 394 3.17 11.19 1.78
N GLU A 395 2.67 12.14 2.57
CA GLU A 395 2.88 13.59 2.42
C GLU A 395 3.80 14.17 3.51
N TRP A 396 4.23 13.35 4.47
CA TRP A 396 5.13 13.77 5.54
C TRP A 396 6.58 13.85 5.06
N ASP A 397 7.30 14.87 5.54
CA ASP A 397 8.73 15.05 5.28
C ASP A 397 9.49 14.88 6.61
N PRO A 398 10.26 13.78 6.79
CA PRO A 398 11.00 13.53 8.02
C PRO A 398 12.15 14.53 8.24
N ASP A 399 12.67 15.17 7.19
CA ASP A 399 13.83 16.08 7.27
C ASP A 399 13.49 17.42 7.96
N MET A 400 12.21 17.69 8.19
CA MET A 400 11.74 18.84 8.96
C MET A 400 11.97 18.70 10.48
N TYR A 401 12.43 17.54 10.95
CA TYR A 401 12.61 17.20 12.36
C TYR A 401 14.03 16.67 12.60
N ASP A 402 14.49 16.73 13.85
CA ASP A 402 15.69 15.99 14.24
C ASP A 402 15.47 14.48 14.09
N ALA A 403 16.50 13.72 13.73
CA ALA A 403 16.42 12.29 13.42
C ALA A 403 15.70 11.45 14.50
N ASP A 404 16.00 11.68 15.78
CA ASP A 404 15.37 10.98 16.90
C ASP A 404 13.90 11.39 17.08
N GLU A 405 13.57 12.66 16.84
CA GLU A 405 12.20 13.18 16.91
C GLU A 405 11.35 12.62 15.76
N ALA A 406 11.90 12.60 14.53
CA ALA A 406 11.27 12.01 13.36
C ALA A 406 10.95 10.53 13.60
N GLN A 407 11.91 9.76 14.11
CA GLN A 407 11.69 8.36 14.47
C GLN A 407 10.61 8.20 15.54
N LYS A 408 10.68 8.99 16.61
CA LYS A 408 9.70 8.91 17.70
C LYS A 408 8.29 9.22 17.20
N LEU A 409 8.11 10.29 16.44
CA LEU A 409 6.84 10.67 15.84
C LEU A 409 6.29 9.57 14.92
N PHE A 410 7.16 8.98 14.10
CA PHE A 410 6.79 7.87 13.24
C PHE A 410 6.34 6.64 14.04
N MET A 411 7.09 6.25 15.07
CA MET A 411 6.75 5.10 15.94
C MET A 411 5.44 5.31 16.70
N GLU A 412 5.17 6.55 17.16
CA GLU A 412 3.87 6.92 17.75
C GLU A 412 2.74 6.76 16.72
N SER A 413 2.94 7.21 15.49
CA SER A 413 1.96 7.03 14.40
C SER A 413 1.70 5.55 14.10
N GLN A 414 2.73 4.72 14.07
CA GLN A 414 2.59 3.28 13.85
C GLN A 414 1.75 2.62 14.94
N PHE A 415 2.01 2.94 16.21
CA PHE A 415 1.23 2.42 17.33
C PHE A 415 -0.24 2.86 17.23
N VAL A 416 -0.48 4.13 16.92
CA VAL A 416 -1.83 4.68 16.77
C VAL A 416 -2.57 4.04 15.60
N LEU A 417 -1.92 3.87 14.45
CA LEU A 417 -2.51 3.19 13.28
C LEU A 417 -2.91 1.77 13.62
N GLU A 418 -1.98 1.00 14.21
CA GLU A 418 -2.25 -0.40 14.57
C GLU A 418 -3.41 -0.50 15.57
N ALA A 419 -3.39 0.28 16.65
CA ALA A 419 -4.44 0.25 17.67
C ALA A 419 -5.80 0.64 17.09
N THR A 420 -5.84 1.71 16.27
CA THR A 420 -7.06 2.23 15.65
C THR A 420 -7.67 1.22 14.68
N VAL A 421 -6.85 0.62 13.83
CA VAL A 421 -7.29 -0.32 12.79
C VAL A 421 -7.69 -1.68 13.39
N ARG A 422 -7.03 -2.12 14.48
CA ARG A 422 -7.47 -3.29 15.27
C ARG A 422 -8.83 -3.06 15.92
N GLU A 423 -9.06 -1.89 16.51
CA GLU A 423 -10.33 -1.51 17.13
C GLU A 423 -11.43 -1.37 16.07
N ALA A 424 -11.12 -0.82 14.90
CA ALA A 424 -12.04 -0.79 13.76
C ALA A 424 -12.51 -2.21 13.37
N GLY A 425 -11.60 -3.19 13.35
CA GLY A 425 -11.95 -4.59 13.08
C GLY A 425 -12.89 -5.22 14.09
N VAL A 426 -12.91 -4.74 15.35
CA VAL A 426 -13.87 -5.20 16.38
C VAL A 426 -15.29 -4.70 16.08
N LEU A 427 -15.42 -3.62 15.31
CA LEU A 427 -16.73 -3.07 14.92
C LEU A 427 -17.43 -3.88 13.83
N PHE A 428 -16.80 -4.91 13.24
CA PHE A 428 -17.44 -5.73 12.21
C PHE A 428 -18.30 -6.84 12.84
N GLU A 429 -19.51 -7.05 12.31
CA GLU A 429 -20.48 -8.05 12.78
C GLU A 429 -20.49 -9.33 11.95
N GLY A 430 -20.28 -9.20 10.64
CA GLY A 430 -20.48 -10.28 9.68
C GLY A 430 -19.19 -10.93 9.16
N SER A 431 -19.36 -12.03 8.44
CA SER A 431 -18.34 -12.52 7.51
C SER A 431 -18.36 -11.71 6.21
N TYR A 432 -17.25 -11.71 5.49
CA TYR A 432 -17.14 -11.07 4.18
C TYR A 432 -16.35 -11.95 3.22
N ASP A 433 -16.79 -12.07 1.97
CA ASP A 433 -16.02 -12.76 0.92
C ASP A 433 -15.09 -11.74 0.25
N LEU A 434 -13.78 -11.98 0.32
CA LEU A 434 -12.79 -11.11 -0.31
C LEU A 434 -12.99 -10.97 -1.83
N ASN A 435 -13.64 -11.92 -2.51
CA ASN A 435 -13.99 -11.81 -3.93
C ASN A 435 -15.01 -10.70 -4.20
N ASP A 436 -15.83 -10.34 -3.22
CA ASP A 436 -16.80 -9.25 -3.36
C ASP A 436 -16.14 -7.87 -3.46
N LEU A 437 -14.88 -7.73 -3.02
CA LEU A 437 -14.10 -6.51 -3.21
C LEU A 437 -13.91 -6.19 -4.69
N ASN A 438 -13.68 -7.21 -5.52
CA ASN A 438 -13.56 -7.00 -6.96
C ASN A 438 -14.91 -6.60 -7.58
N ASN A 439 -16.02 -7.14 -7.07
CA ASN A 439 -17.37 -6.84 -7.56
C ASN A 439 -17.74 -5.38 -7.28
N ILE A 440 -17.54 -4.91 -6.05
CA ILE A 440 -17.87 -3.52 -5.68
C ILE A 440 -17.01 -2.52 -6.46
N VAL A 441 -15.70 -2.77 -6.61
CA VAL A 441 -14.81 -1.87 -7.38
C VAL A 441 -15.21 -1.85 -8.85
N ARG A 442 -15.56 -3.00 -9.42
CA ARG A 442 -16.03 -3.08 -10.82
C ARG A 442 -17.34 -2.33 -11.04
N GLU A 443 -18.30 -2.43 -10.13
CA GLU A 443 -19.55 -1.66 -10.22
C GLU A 443 -19.29 -0.15 -10.13
N ILE A 444 -18.36 0.29 -9.27
CA ILE A 444 -17.94 1.70 -9.21
C ILE A 444 -17.31 2.13 -10.53
N GLU A 445 -16.42 1.34 -11.14
CA GLU A 445 -15.78 1.68 -12.42
C GLU A 445 -16.73 1.69 -13.60
N ILE A 446 -17.76 0.83 -13.61
CA ILE A 446 -18.81 0.87 -14.64
C ILE A 446 -19.54 2.21 -14.61
N LEU A 447 -19.80 2.73 -13.41
CA LEU A 447 -20.51 4.00 -13.20
C LEU A 447 -19.58 5.22 -13.34
N TYR A 448 -18.32 5.07 -12.96
CA TYR A 448 -17.30 6.11 -12.96
C TYR A 448 -16.01 5.57 -13.63
N PRO A 449 -15.97 5.52 -14.97
CA PRO A 449 -14.83 4.97 -15.69
C PRO A 449 -13.54 5.75 -15.37
N PRO A 450 -12.40 5.05 -15.17
CA PRO A 450 -11.11 5.70 -14.95
C PRO A 450 -10.72 6.56 -16.16
N LYS A 451 -10.14 7.74 -15.91
CA LYS A 451 -9.77 8.68 -16.97
C LYS A 451 -8.66 8.16 -17.88
N GLU A 452 -7.66 7.46 -17.31
CA GLU A 452 -6.55 6.81 -18.03
C GLU A 452 -5.98 5.64 -17.20
N GLY A 453 -5.37 4.64 -17.85
CA GLY A 453 -4.67 3.53 -17.20
C GLY A 453 -5.49 2.23 -17.02
N ARG A 454 -4.88 1.23 -16.34
CA ARG A 454 -5.61 0.02 -15.91
C ARG A 454 -6.57 0.40 -14.78
N GLY A 455 -7.81 -0.08 -14.85
CA GLY A 455 -8.77 0.09 -13.77
C GLY A 455 -8.25 -0.50 -12.45
N LEU A 456 -8.63 0.11 -11.34
CA LEU A 456 -8.51 -0.43 -9.99
C LEU A 456 -9.13 -1.84 -9.90
N ALA A 457 -10.22 -2.15 -10.62
CA ALA A 457 -10.79 -3.50 -10.63
C ALA A 457 -9.80 -4.53 -11.19
N ASP A 458 -9.10 -4.20 -12.28
CA ASP A 458 -8.09 -5.09 -12.86
C ASP A 458 -6.88 -5.27 -11.92
N GLN A 459 -6.49 -4.21 -11.20
CA GLN A 459 -5.44 -4.28 -10.18
C GLN A 459 -5.88 -5.15 -9.00
N VAL A 460 -7.07 -4.90 -8.43
CA VAL A 460 -7.61 -5.73 -7.35
C VAL A 460 -7.66 -7.18 -7.80
N LYS A 461 -8.16 -7.46 -9.00
CA LYS A 461 -8.21 -8.82 -9.57
C LYS A 461 -6.83 -9.48 -9.68
N SER A 462 -5.77 -8.73 -10.00
CA SER A 462 -4.41 -9.30 -10.08
C SER A 462 -3.81 -9.60 -8.71
N TYR A 463 -4.03 -8.74 -7.71
CA TYR A 463 -3.43 -8.89 -6.37
C TYR A 463 -4.27 -9.74 -5.40
N LEU A 464 -5.58 -9.85 -5.61
CA LEU A 464 -6.49 -10.53 -4.69
C LEU A 464 -6.12 -12.00 -4.42
N PRO A 465 -5.69 -12.82 -5.41
CA PRO A 465 -5.25 -14.18 -5.15
C PRO A 465 -4.10 -14.27 -4.13
N LEU A 466 -3.14 -13.34 -4.18
CA LEU A 466 -2.05 -13.24 -3.21
C LEU A 466 -2.59 -12.94 -1.82
N VAL A 467 -3.54 -12.01 -1.70
CA VAL A 467 -4.17 -11.64 -0.41
C VAL A 467 -4.94 -12.83 0.17
N ILE A 468 -5.68 -13.57 -0.65
CA ILE A 468 -6.44 -14.76 -0.23
C ILE A 468 -5.48 -15.87 0.25
N ASP A 469 -4.42 -16.17 -0.50
CA ASP A 469 -3.45 -17.18 -0.11
C ASP A 469 -2.65 -16.77 1.14
N ALA A 470 -2.31 -15.49 1.30
CA ALA A 470 -1.69 -14.97 2.51
C ALA A 470 -2.63 -15.08 3.72
N LYS A 471 -3.92 -14.72 3.56
CA LYS A 471 -4.97 -14.92 4.57
C LYS A 471 -5.05 -16.39 4.96
N ASN A 472 -5.10 -17.31 3.99
CA ASN A 472 -5.25 -18.75 4.25
C ASN A 472 -3.98 -19.32 4.91
N MET A 473 -2.81 -18.83 4.53
CA MET A 473 -1.54 -19.20 5.15
C MET A 473 -1.50 -18.83 6.64
N VAL A 474 -2.00 -17.65 7.02
CA VAL A 474 -1.92 -17.10 8.39
C VAL A 474 -3.08 -17.56 9.27
N LEU A 475 -4.31 -17.45 8.77
CA LEU A 475 -5.54 -17.68 9.54
C LEU A 475 -6.16 -19.07 9.29
N GLY A 476 -5.61 -19.84 8.35
CA GLY A 476 -6.14 -21.11 7.91
C GLY A 476 -7.35 -21.00 6.99
N GLY A 477 -7.87 -22.16 6.57
CA GLY A 477 -8.94 -22.28 5.58
C GLY A 477 -8.42 -22.40 4.15
N ASN A 478 -9.34 -22.67 3.22
CA ASN A 478 -9.08 -22.78 1.78
C ASN A 478 -10.11 -21.96 0.99
N ASP A 479 -10.51 -20.81 1.54
CA ASP A 479 -11.57 -19.96 1.00
C ASP A 479 -11.19 -18.48 1.07
N SER A 480 -11.96 -17.64 0.38
CA SER A 480 -11.85 -16.19 0.38
C SER A 480 -12.61 -15.53 1.53
N SER A 481 -13.27 -16.30 2.41
CA SER A 481 -14.14 -15.77 3.45
C SER A 481 -13.36 -15.33 4.69
N LEU A 482 -13.67 -14.13 5.18
CA LEU A 482 -13.20 -13.61 6.46
C LEU A 482 -14.34 -13.69 7.48
N ARG A 483 -14.08 -14.32 8.61
CA ARG A 483 -15.03 -14.40 9.74
C ARG A 483 -14.83 -13.20 10.66
N LYS A 484 -15.84 -12.89 11.49
CA LYS A 484 -15.78 -11.81 12.50
C LYS A 484 -14.50 -11.83 13.34
N SER A 485 -14.08 -13.01 13.81
CA SER A 485 -12.86 -13.19 14.63
C SER A 485 -11.56 -12.82 13.91
N ASN A 486 -11.56 -12.81 12.57
CA ASN A 486 -10.35 -12.67 11.77
C ASN A 486 -9.97 -11.19 11.55
N TRP A 487 -10.96 -10.30 11.60
CA TRP A 487 -10.80 -8.92 11.14
C TRP A 487 -9.80 -8.11 11.97
N SER A 488 -9.92 -8.13 13.29
CA SER A 488 -8.99 -7.37 14.15
C SER A 488 -7.54 -7.84 13.98
N VAL A 489 -7.34 -9.15 13.78
CA VAL A 489 -6.01 -9.73 13.55
C VAL A 489 -5.46 -9.34 12.18
N LEU A 490 -6.22 -9.56 11.11
CA LEU A 490 -5.81 -9.24 9.74
C LEU A 490 -5.52 -7.75 9.56
N LEU A 491 -6.42 -6.89 10.05
CA LEU A 491 -6.29 -5.45 9.96
C LEU A 491 -5.09 -4.95 10.78
N GLY A 492 -4.82 -5.54 11.94
CA GLY A 492 -3.61 -5.24 12.72
C GLY A 492 -2.31 -5.58 11.97
N PHE A 493 -2.26 -6.73 11.27
CA PHE A 493 -1.10 -7.07 10.45
C PHE A 493 -0.97 -6.21 9.19
N ALA A 494 -2.10 -5.88 8.54
CA ALA A 494 -2.10 -4.97 7.40
C ALA A 494 -1.60 -3.58 7.80
N ALA A 495 -2.02 -3.07 8.95
CA ALA A 495 -1.52 -1.81 9.51
C ALA A 495 0.00 -1.86 9.74
N ARG A 496 0.52 -2.92 10.38
CA ARG A 496 1.96 -3.08 10.59
C ARG A 496 2.75 -3.18 9.30
N ALA A 497 2.28 -3.98 8.33
CA ALA A 497 2.94 -4.12 7.04
C ALA A 497 2.94 -2.79 6.25
N TYR A 498 1.85 -2.03 6.33
CA TYR A 498 1.78 -0.69 5.75
C TYR A 498 2.74 0.29 6.46
N SER A 499 2.82 0.26 7.80
CA SER A 499 3.80 1.04 8.54
C SER A 499 5.23 0.66 8.18
N ASP A 500 5.56 -0.61 8.00
CA ASP A 500 6.90 -1.07 7.59
C ASP A 500 7.25 -0.55 6.17
N PHE A 501 6.27 -0.56 5.26
CA PHE A 501 6.41 0.08 3.93
C PHE A 501 6.64 1.59 4.02
N LEU A 502 5.89 2.30 4.87
CA LEU A 502 6.08 3.73 5.08
C LEU A 502 7.45 4.02 5.71
N TYR A 503 7.91 3.18 6.64
CA TYR A 503 9.23 3.31 7.25
C TYR A 503 10.33 3.19 6.19
N TYR A 504 10.24 2.18 5.32
CA TYR A 504 11.13 2.05 4.18
C TYR A 504 11.09 3.31 3.29
N GLN A 505 9.90 3.80 2.97
CA GLN A 505 9.74 4.98 2.11
C GLN A 505 10.38 6.24 2.70
N TYR A 506 10.17 6.49 3.99
CA TYR A 506 10.62 7.74 4.63
C TYR A 506 12.09 7.72 5.05
N PHE A 507 12.62 6.56 5.48
CA PHE A 507 13.95 6.49 6.10
C PHE A 507 15.00 5.73 5.28
N LEU A 508 14.61 4.98 4.23
CA LEU A 508 15.52 4.09 3.49
C LEU A 508 15.48 4.29 1.98
N MET A 509 14.36 4.71 1.41
CA MET A 509 14.20 4.84 -0.03
C MET A 509 15.02 6.03 -0.54
N GLY A 510 15.99 5.76 -1.42
CA GLY A 510 16.91 6.78 -1.94
C GLY A 510 18.14 7.02 -1.06
N GLU A 511 18.13 6.49 0.16
CA GLU A 511 19.23 6.64 1.11
C GLU A 511 20.37 5.65 0.87
N SER A 512 21.61 6.11 1.07
CA SER A 512 22.77 5.24 0.97
C SER A 512 22.99 4.49 2.29
N LEU A 513 23.10 3.16 2.24
CA LEU A 513 23.47 2.33 3.40
C LEU A 513 24.98 2.45 3.75
N GLN A 514 25.54 3.65 3.66
CA GLN A 514 26.94 3.96 3.95
C GLN A 514 27.08 4.71 5.28
N GLN A 515 26.06 5.47 5.66
CA GLN A 515 26.08 6.24 6.89
C GLN A 515 25.63 5.38 8.08
N PRO A 516 26.22 5.56 9.28
CA PRO A 516 25.82 4.83 10.48
C PRO A 516 24.32 4.96 10.79
N MET A 517 23.76 6.15 10.60
CA MET A 517 22.34 6.44 10.85
C MET A 517 21.42 5.62 9.93
N ASN A 518 21.67 5.61 8.62
CA ASN A 518 20.87 4.84 7.66
C ASN A 518 20.99 3.32 7.89
N LEU A 519 22.14 2.84 8.34
CA LEU A 519 22.31 1.44 8.76
C LEU A 519 21.51 1.11 10.03
N SER A 520 21.43 2.04 10.98
CA SER A 520 20.55 1.92 12.14
C SER A 520 19.08 1.85 11.70
N TYR A 521 18.66 2.70 10.76
CA TYR A 521 17.30 2.63 10.19
C TYR A 521 17.03 1.29 9.51
N PHE A 522 17.99 0.77 8.75
CA PHE A 522 17.87 -0.55 8.12
C PHE A 522 17.77 -1.68 9.15
N SER A 523 18.50 -1.57 10.27
CA SER A 523 18.40 -2.50 11.41
C SER A 523 17.01 -2.49 12.04
N VAL A 524 16.43 -1.31 12.26
CA VAL A 524 15.07 -1.17 12.79
C VAL A 524 14.06 -1.80 11.84
N PHE A 525 14.12 -1.45 10.55
CA PHE A 525 13.26 -2.02 9.51
C PHE A 525 13.35 -3.55 9.48
N GLY A 526 14.56 -4.12 9.34
CA GLY A 526 14.75 -5.57 9.30
C GLY A 526 14.21 -6.28 10.54
N ASN A 527 14.43 -5.72 11.74
CA ASN A 527 13.89 -6.27 12.98
C ASN A 527 12.36 -6.16 13.07
N GLN A 528 11.76 -5.07 12.60
CA GLN A 528 10.30 -4.90 12.53
C GLN A 528 9.68 -5.93 11.59
N THR A 529 10.23 -6.10 10.38
CA THR A 529 9.76 -7.12 9.43
C THR A 529 9.83 -8.53 10.03
N LEU A 530 10.94 -8.88 10.70
CA LEU A 530 11.08 -10.19 11.37
C LEU A 530 10.12 -10.37 12.54
N ASN A 531 9.79 -9.30 13.27
CA ASN A 531 8.79 -9.34 14.35
C ASN A 531 7.37 -9.53 13.80
N ILE A 532 7.02 -8.88 12.69
CA ILE A 532 5.75 -9.12 11.99
C ILE A 532 5.66 -10.59 11.59
N LEU A 533 6.71 -11.15 10.99
CA LEU A 533 6.77 -12.55 10.60
C LEU A 533 6.63 -13.51 11.80
N ARG A 534 7.33 -13.21 12.91
CA ARG A 534 7.22 -13.98 14.17
C ARG A 534 5.79 -13.99 14.70
N ASP A 535 5.14 -12.83 14.74
CA ASP A 535 3.79 -12.69 15.27
C ASP A 535 2.74 -13.33 14.34
N LEU A 536 2.96 -13.29 13.02
CA LEU A 536 2.14 -14.04 12.06
C LEU A 536 2.23 -15.55 12.29
N LEU A 537 3.42 -16.08 12.58
CA LEU A 537 3.61 -17.48 12.94
C LEU A 537 2.87 -17.83 14.25
N LEU A 538 2.95 -16.97 15.28
CA LEU A 538 2.27 -17.18 16.57
C LEU A 538 0.74 -17.18 16.47
N VAL A 539 0.18 -16.47 15.49
CA VAL A 539 -1.28 -16.49 15.23
C VAL A 539 -1.73 -17.82 14.62
N LYS A 540 -0.85 -18.47 13.86
CA LYS A 540 -1.15 -19.78 13.26
C LYS A 540 -1.00 -20.88 14.30
N LYS A 541 -2.00 -21.78 14.35
CA LYS A 541 -2.06 -22.86 15.33
C LYS A 541 -0.80 -23.74 15.33
N GLU A 542 -0.22 -24.01 14.16
CA GLU A 542 0.97 -24.85 14.01
C GLU A 542 2.29 -24.11 14.25
N ASN A 543 2.28 -22.79 14.47
CA ASN A 543 3.48 -21.94 14.61
C ASN A 543 4.50 -22.06 13.46
N GLN A 544 4.05 -22.44 12.26
CA GLN A 544 4.89 -22.65 11.09
C GLN A 544 4.17 -22.36 9.77
N PHE A 545 4.90 -21.83 8.78
CA PHE A 545 4.45 -21.76 7.39
C PHE A 545 5.15 -22.82 6.56
N THR A 546 4.38 -23.77 6.03
CA THR A 546 4.94 -24.88 5.25
C THR A 546 5.52 -24.38 3.93
N ARG A 547 6.48 -25.12 3.36
CA ARG A 547 7.01 -24.82 2.02
C ARG A 547 5.91 -24.72 0.97
N VAL A 548 4.88 -25.56 1.03
CA VAL A 548 3.75 -25.53 0.09
C VAL A 548 3.01 -24.18 0.15
N GLU A 549 2.77 -23.66 1.35
CA GLU A 549 2.11 -22.36 1.54
C GLU A 549 3.00 -21.22 1.05
N LEU A 550 4.27 -21.22 1.44
CA LEU A 550 5.24 -20.22 1.01
C LEU A 550 5.43 -20.21 -0.51
N ASN A 551 5.46 -21.38 -1.14
CA ASN A 551 5.59 -21.51 -2.59
C ASN A 551 4.37 -20.91 -3.32
N LYS A 552 3.15 -20.99 -2.77
CA LYS A 552 1.99 -20.27 -3.36
C LYS A 552 2.24 -18.76 -3.39
N ILE A 553 2.74 -18.20 -2.29
CA ILE A 553 3.09 -16.77 -2.20
C ILE A 553 4.17 -16.42 -3.22
N VAL A 554 5.26 -17.19 -3.27
CA VAL A 554 6.37 -16.99 -4.22
C VAL A 554 5.90 -17.01 -5.67
N LYS A 555 5.01 -17.94 -6.04
CA LYS A 555 4.43 -18.00 -7.39
C LYS A 555 3.64 -16.74 -7.75
N HIS A 556 2.86 -16.19 -6.80
CA HIS A 556 2.18 -14.92 -7.02
C HIS A 556 3.16 -13.77 -7.19
N LEU A 557 4.22 -13.71 -6.39
CA LEU A 557 5.26 -12.67 -6.51
C LEU A 557 5.97 -12.73 -7.88
N ILE A 558 6.25 -13.93 -8.41
CA ILE A 558 6.83 -14.09 -9.75
C ILE A 558 5.85 -13.62 -10.83
N ARG A 559 4.57 -14.02 -10.76
CA ARG A 559 3.54 -13.65 -11.74
C ARG A 559 3.21 -12.15 -11.75
N LEU A 560 3.33 -11.50 -10.60
CA LEU A 560 3.16 -10.06 -10.43
C LEU A 560 4.44 -9.27 -10.75
N GLU A 561 5.51 -9.95 -11.22
CA GLU A 561 6.80 -9.34 -11.55
C GLU A 561 7.45 -8.59 -10.37
N LEU A 562 7.13 -9.01 -9.13
CA LEU A 562 7.72 -8.48 -7.90
C LEU A 562 9.06 -9.13 -7.55
N VAL A 563 9.46 -10.16 -8.30
CA VAL A 563 10.74 -10.87 -8.22
C VAL A 563 11.45 -10.72 -9.57
N PRO A 564 12.80 -10.65 -9.62
CA PRO A 564 13.53 -10.58 -10.88
C PRO A 564 13.09 -11.69 -11.86
N GLY A 565 12.70 -11.31 -13.08
CA GLY A 565 12.06 -12.20 -14.06
C GLY A 565 12.93 -13.37 -14.60
N ALA A 566 14.19 -13.48 -14.15
CA ALA A 566 15.07 -14.58 -14.52
C ALA A 566 14.72 -15.90 -13.82
N ILE A 567 14.11 -15.86 -12.62
CA ILE A 567 13.89 -17.05 -11.79
C ILE A 567 12.49 -17.63 -12.06
N ASN A 568 12.43 -18.91 -12.48
CA ASN A 568 11.14 -19.60 -12.68
C ASN A 568 10.60 -20.25 -11.38
N GLU A 569 9.34 -20.71 -11.43
CA GLU A 569 8.67 -21.32 -10.27
C GLU A 569 9.42 -22.54 -9.69
N GLN A 570 10.08 -23.36 -10.54
CA GLN A 570 10.79 -24.56 -10.09
C GLN A 570 12.08 -24.22 -9.35
N SER A 571 12.86 -23.29 -9.87
CA SER A 571 14.08 -22.82 -9.22
C SER A 571 13.79 -22.02 -7.96
N ALA A 572 12.70 -21.25 -7.93
CA ALA A 572 12.25 -20.58 -6.72
C ALA A 572 11.86 -21.57 -5.61
N ASP A 573 11.17 -22.66 -5.95
CA ASP A 573 10.82 -23.72 -4.99
C ASP A 573 12.06 -24.48 -4.47
N LYS A 574 13.06 -24.74 -5.33
CA LYS A 574 14.35 -25.29 -4.89
C LYS A 574 15.11 -24.34 -3.96
N LEU A 575 15.17 -23.05 -4.31
CA LEU A 575 15.79 -22.04 -3.44
C LEU A 575 15.10 -22.00 -2.08
N LEU A 576 13.75 -21.99 -2.09
CA LEU A 576 12.96 -22.03 -0.87
C LEU A 576 13.28 -23.27 -0.03
N SER A 577 13.42 -24.45 -0.65
CA SER A 577 13.87 -25.68 0.02
C SER A 577 15.22 -25.50 0.74
N VAL A 578 16.21 -24.92 0.05
CA VAL A 578 17.56 -24.69 0.62
C VAL A 578 17.49 -23.68 1.76
N VAL A 579 16.72 -22.60 1.59
CA VAL A 579 16.55 -21.57 2.62
C VAL A 579 15.93 -22.17 3.89
N LEU A 580 14.85 -22.94 3.76
CA LEU A 580 14.11 -23.51 4.89
C LEU A 580 14.84 -24.67 5.57
N ASN A 581 15.56 -25.50 4.82
CA ASN A 581 16.17 -26.73 5.35
C ASN A 581 17.66 -26.62 5.65
N ASN A 582 18.35 -25.60 5.11
CA ASN A 582 19.78 -25.43 5.29
C ASN A 582 20.13 -24.07 5.92
N MET A 583 19.66 -22.97 5.34
CA MET A 583 20.11 -21.62 5.74
C MET A 583 19.46 -21.15 7.05
N LEU A 584 18.14 -21.31 7.19
CA LEU A 584 17.37 -20.89 8.36
C LEU A 584 17.26 -21.99 9.43
N VAL A 585 18.19 -22.95 9.43
CA VAL A 585 18.27 -24.01 10.43
C VAL A 585 19.59 -23.87 11.17
N ALA A 586 19.58 -24.02 12.50
CA ALA A 586 20.80 -24.05 13.28
C ALA A 586 21.66 -25.27 12.87
N PRO A 587 22.99 -25.14 12.75
CA PRO A 587 23.87 -26.24 12.33
C PRO A 587 23.68 -27.53 13.13
N GLU A 588 23.51 -27.41 14.44
CA GLU A 588 23.29 -28.53 15.37
C GLU A 588 22.03 -29.31 14.99
N ALA A 589 20.93 -28.60 14.74
CA ALA A 589 19.66 -29.20 14.35
C ALA A 589 19.77 -29.85 12.96
N ARG A 590 20.36 -29.15 11.98
CA ARG A 590 20.55 -29.68 10.62
C ARG A 590 21.37 -30.97 10.62
N LEU A 591 22.48 -31.00 11.36
CA LEU A 591 23.38 -32.16 11.44
C LEU A 591 22.75 -33.33 12.21
N SER A 592 21.77 -33.07 13.08
CA SER A 592 20.95 -34.13 13.70
C SER A 592 19.92 -34.77 12.74
N GLY A 593 19.84 -34.28 11.49
CA GLY A 593 18.88 -34.74 10.49
C GLY A 593 17.55 -33.98 10.48
N HIS A 594 17.43 -32.91 11.27
CA HIS A 594 16.22 -32.08 11.30
C HIS A 594 16.06 -31.30 9.99
N LYS A 595 14.93 -31.52 9.31
CA LYS A 595 14.53 -30.82 8.08
C LYS A 595 13.11 -30.27 8.28
N PRO A 596 12.96 -28.99 8.65
CA PRO A 596 11.65 -28.43 8.96
C PRO A 596 10.68 -28.45 7.78
N ASP A 597 11.18 -28.25 6.55
CA ASP A 597 10.41 -27.96 5.32
C ASP A 597 9.32 -26.89 5.52
N ALA A 598 9.58 -25.98 6.45
CA ALA A 598 8.68 -24.93 6.89
C ALA A 598 9.49 -23.78 7.52
N LEU A 599 8.93 -22.59 7.45
CA LEU A 599 9.43 -21.43 8.18
C LEU A 599 8.85 -21.47 9.60
N THR A 600 9.73 -21.62 10.59
CA THR A 600 9.36 -21.76 12.01
C THR A 600 9.80 -20.55 12.83
N LEU A 601 9.37 -20.45 14.09
CA LEU A 601 9.87 -19.44 15.02
C LEU A 601 11.40 -19.49 15.14
N THR A 602 11.99 -20.68 15.23
CA THR A 602 13.45 -20.87 15.27
C THR A 602 14.12 -20.39 13.98
N SER A 603 13.48 -20.58 12.83
CA SER A 603 13.97 -20.08 11.54
C SER A 603 14.06 -18.55 11.51
N VAL A 604 13.08 -17.86 12.10
CA VAL A 604 13.08 -16.40 12.23
C VAL A 604 14.22 -15.92 13.14
N GLU A 605 14.46 -16.61 14.27
CA GLU A 605 15.58 -16.27 15.18
C GLU A 605 16.94 -16.49 14.51
N VAL A 606 17.11 -17.57 13.75
CA VAL A 606 18.32 -17.81 12.96
C VAL A 606 18.52 -16.70 11.93
N GLY A 607 17.46 -16.32 11.20
CA GLY A 607 17.51 -15.22 10.24
C GLY A 607 17.90 -13.89 10.91
N ARG A 608 17.32 -13.59 12.08
CA ARG A 608 17.66 -12.40 12.88
C ARG A 608 19.13 -12.40 13.27
N GLN A 609 19.66 -13.51 13.75
CA GLN A 609 21.06 -13.61 14.14
C GLN A 609 22.01 -13.35 12.97
N GLU A 610 21.79 -13.99 11.82
CA GLU A 610 22.66 -13.82 10.65
C GLU A 610 22.57 -12.41 10.05
N MET A 611 21.38 -11.80 10.07
CA MET A 611 21.20 -10.39 9.71
C MET A 611 21.97 -9.47 10.65
N GLN A 612 21.88 -9.68 11.97
CA GLN A 612 22.55 -8.85 12.98
C GLN A 612 24.07 -8.94 12.87
N ILE A 613 24.63 -10.13 12.61
CA ILE A 613 26.08 -10.32 12.35
C ILE A 613 26.55 -9.41 11.21
N TRP A 614 25.78 -9.33 10.12
CA TRP A 614 26.12 -8.46 8.98
C TRP A 614 25.96 -6.97 9.32
N ILE A 615 24.83 -6.57 9.91
CA ILE A 615 24.51 -5.18 10.24
C ILE A 615 25.48 -4.60 11.27
N ASP A 616 25.76 -5.32 12.36
CA ASP A 616 26.70 -4.83 13.40
C ASP A 616 28.09 -4.59 12.82
N THR A 617 28.50 -5.44 11.86
CA THR A 617 29.77 -5.26 11.15
C THR A 617 29.76 -4.03 10.26
N GLU A 618 28.69 -3.81 9.47
CA GLU A 618 28.56 -2.61 8.63
C GLU A 618 28.56 -1.34 9.50
N LEU A 619 27.86 -1.36 10.63
CA LEU A 619 27.79 -0.22 11.55
C LEU A 619 29.17 0.10 12.14
N MET A 620 29.91 -0.92 12.60
CA MET A 620 31.28 -0.75 13.08
C MET A 620 32.19 -0.16 11.98
N PHE A 621 32.06 -0.63 10.74
CA PHE A 621 32.85 -0.10 9.62
C PHE A 621 32.47 1.34 9.26
N ALA A 622 31.18 1.67 9.27
CA ALA A 622 30.70 3.03 9.00
C ALA A 622 31.18 4.02 10.08
N GLN A 623 31.14 3.62 11.36
CA GLN A 623 31.67 4.42 12.47
C GLN A 623 33.20 4.58 12.39
N MET A 624 33.92 3.50 12.08
CA MET A 624 35.38 3.55 11.92
C MET A 624 35.81 4.45 10.76
N ALA A 625 35.04 4.46 9.67
CA ALA A 625 35.31 5.24 8.47
C ALA A 625 34.68 6.65 8.49
N GLU A 626 34.13 7.08 9.63
CA GLU A 626 33.51 8.40 9.75
C GLU A 626 34.55 9.50 9.47
N GLY A 627 34.25 10.36 8.50
CA GLY A 627 35.15 11.41 8.04
C GLY A 627 36.25 10.99 7.07
N TRP A 628 36.37 9.70 6.71
CA TRP A 628 37.35 9.26 5.71
C TRP A 628 36.99 9.76 4.32
N LYS A 629 38.00 10.16 3.54
CA LYS A 629 37.88 10.30 2.09
C LYS A 629 37.80 8.91 1.42
N PRO A 630 37.29 8.80 0.17
CA PRO A 630 37.18 7.51 -0.52
C PRO A 630 38.49 6.71 -0.64
N GLU A 631 39.62 7.39 -0.73
CA GLU A 631 40.97 6.83 -0.82
C GLU A 631 41.65 6.59 0.54
N GLU A 632 41.08 7.10 1.64
CA GLU A 632 41.60 6.91 2.99
C GLU A 632 41.18 5.53 3.54
N GLY A 633 42.02 4.96 4.38
CA GLY A 633 41.80 3.64 4.95
C GLY A 633 42.95 3.19 5.84
N LEU A 634 42.84 1.96 6.33
CA LEU A 634 43.82 1.36 7.22
C LEU A 634 44.70 0.35 6.49
N THR A 635 45.97 0.27 6.88
CA THR A 635 46.82 -0.86 6.45
C THR A 635 46.28 -2.16 7.04
N ALA A 636 46.62 -3.31 6.45
CA ALA A 636 46.21 -4.61 6.98
C ALA A 636 46.63 -4.81 8.46
N LYS A 637 47.83 -4.32 8.82
CA LYS A 637 48.37 -4.38 10.18
C LYS A 637 47.55 -3.54 11.15
N ASP A 638 47.21 -2.31 10.77
CA ASP A 638 46.46 -1.40 11.63
C ASP A 638 45.01 -1.87 11.79
N LEU A 639 44.38 -2.34 10.71
CA LEU A 639 43.05 -2.93 10.75
C LEU A 639 43.03 -4.16 11.68
N LEU A 640 44.01 -5.06 11.57
CA LEU A 640 44.11 -6.24 12.44
C LEU A 640 44.26 -5.83 13.92
N ALA A 641 45.02 -4.79 14.22
CA ALA A 641 45.16 -4.25 15.57
C ALA A 641 43.84 -3.68 16.09
N VAL A 642 43.08 -2.96 15.25
CA VAL A 642 41.75 -2.46 15.59
C VAL A 642 40.79 -3.62 15.86
N LEU A 643 40.70 -4.59 14.95
CA LEU A 643 39.79 -5.74 15.10
C LEU A 643 40.08 -6.56 16.37
N LYS A 644 41.36 -6.89 16.64
CA LYS A 644 41.76 -7.63 17.85
C LYS A 644 41.50 -6.83 19.13
N LYS A 645 41.67 -5.49 19.09
CA LYS A 645 41.34 -4.62 20.22
C LYS A 645 39.83 -4.57 20.46
N THR A 646 39.03 -4.44 19.41
CA THR A 646 37.57 -4.43 19.49
C THR A 646 37.04 -5.77 20.02
N GLU A 647 37.53 -6.89 19.50
CA GLU A 647 37.16 -8.24 19.95
C GLU A 647 37.45 -8.44 21.45
N LYS A 648 38.61 -7.96 21.94
CA LYS A 648 38.97 -8.05 23.35
C LYS A 648 38.11 -7.18 24.28
N ASN A 649 37.60 -6.05 23.77
CA ASN A 649 36.84 -5.08 24.56
C ASN A 649 35.32 -5.26 24.41
N LEU A 650 34.86 -6.26 23.64
CA LEU A 650 33.45 -6.51 23.41
C LEU A 650 32.75 -6.95 24.71
N ASP A 651 31.54 -6.45 24.93
CA ASP A 651 30.65 -6.97 25.98
C ASP A 651 30.26 -8.42 25.65
N ALA A 652 30.12 -9.26 26.67
CA ALA A 652 29.62 -10.63 26.55
C ALA A 652 28.24 -10.71 25.86
N HIS A 653 27.47 -9.62 25.86
CA HIS A 653 26.16 -9.55 25.21
C HIS A 653 26.22 -9.26 23.70
N ALA A 654 27.37 -8.90 23.13
CA ALA A 654 27.53 -8.56 21.70
C ALA A 654 27.95 -9.78 20.83
N LEU A 655 27.29 -10.92 21.06
CA LEU A 655 27.61 -12.20 20.39
C LEU A 655 27.62 -12.13 18.84
N PRO A 656 26.71 -11.42 18.14
CA PRO A 656 26.73 -11.32 16.68
C PRO A 656 28.03 -10.67 16.16
N LEU A 657 28.41 -9.54 16.73
CA LEU A 657 29.64 -8.83 16.34
C LEU A 657 30.89 -9.65 16.70
N GLN A 658 30.89 -10.40 17.80
CA GLN A 658 32.00 -11.29 18.13
C GLN A 658 32.26 -12.32 17.04
N ALA A 659 31.22 -13.00 16.55
CA ALA A 659 31.34 -13.98 15.47
C ALA A 659 31.90 -13.33 14.18
N ALA A 660 31.42 -12.14 13.84
CA ALA A 660 31.93 -11.38 12.70
C ALA A 660 33.42 -11.00 12.85
N LEU A 661 33.85 -10.56 14.03
CA LEU A 661 35.23 -10.14 14.29
C LEU A 661 36.22 -11.29 14.13
N THR A 662 35.89 -12.48 14.65
CA THR A 662 36.75 -13.66 14.49
C THR A 662 36.94 -14.01 13.00
N GLU A 663 35.86 -14.00 12.21
CA GLU A 663 35.93 -14.24 10.76
C GLU A 663 36.72 -13.15 10.00
N LEU A 664 36.56 -11.89 10.39
CA LEU A 664 37.30 -10.76 9.82
C LEU A 664 38.79 -10.82 10.14
N ILE A 665 39.16 -11.18 11.38
CA ILE A 665 40.56 -11.36 11.79
C ILE A 665 41.22 -12.43 10.91
N LEU A 666 40.54 -13.57 10.70
CA LEU A 666 41.03 -14.62 9.80
C LEU A 666 41.19 -14.13 8.36
N SER A 667 40.29 -13.26 7.87
CA SER A 667 40.33 -12.74 6.50
C SER A 667 41.34 -11.60 6.30
N VAL A 668 41.68 -10.85 7.35
CA VAL A 668 42.65 -9.74 7.29
C VAL A 668 44.07 -10.23 7.55
N GLU A 669 44.24 -11.33 8.29
CA GLU A 669 45.52 -11.98 8.56
C GLU A 669 46.06 -12.77 7.33
N SER A 670 46.30 -12.01 6.26
CA SER A 670 46.63 -12.53 4.94
C SER A 670 48.06 -12.21 4.50
N PRO A 671 48.73 -13.09 3.71
CA PRO A 671 49.95 -12.76 3.00
C PRO A 671 49.81 -11.60 1.99
N VAL A 672 48.60 -11.40 1.45
CA VAL A 672 48.26 -10.34 0.48
C VAL A 672 46.91 -9.73 0.88
N PRO A 673 46.81 -8.43 1.18
CA PRO A 673 45.54 -7.81 1.54
C PRO A 673 44.48 -7.98 0.45
N MET A 674 43.24 -8.31 0.83
CA MET A 674 42.09 -8.35 -0.07
C MET A 674 41.36 -7.02 -0.04
N THR A 675 41.92 -6.03 -0.74
CA THR A 675 41.33 -4.70 -0.88
C THR A 675 40.75 -4.50 -2.29
N THR A 676 39.90 -3.48 -2.45
CA THR A 676 39.25 -3.17 -3.73
C THR A 676 39.42 -1.71 -4.11
N ASP A 677 39.44 -1.42 -5.41
CA ASP A 677 39.33 -0.06 -5.91
C ASP A 677 37.91 0.52 -5.74
N TYR A 678 37.71 1.78 -6.10
CA TYR A 678 36.40 2.45 -6.01
C TYR A 678 35.30 1.79 -6.85
N ARG A 679 35.65 0.94 -7.84
CA ARG A 679 34.70 0.17 -8.67
C ARG A 679 34.40 -1.20 -8.08
N GLY A 680 35.05 -1.59 -6.98
CA GLY A 680 34.92 -2.91 -6.37
C GLY A 680 35.78 -3.99 -7.04
N PHE A 681 36.82 -3.61 -7.79
CA PHE A 681 37.76 -4.58 -8.36
C PHE A 681 38.89 -4.84 -7.38
N VAL A 682 39.17 -6.12 -7.12
CA VAL A 682 40.24 -6.56 -6.22
C VAL A 682 41.58 -6.00 -6.70
N ILE A 683 42.28 -5.31 -5.81
CA ILE A 683 43.62 -4.78 -6.04
C ILE A 683 44.62 -5.91 -5.82
N ILE A 684 45.37 -6.27 -6.86
CA ILE A 684 46.38 -7.33 -6.78
C ILE A 684 47.74 -6.71 -7.07
N SER A 685 48.52 -6.48 -6.01
CA SER A 685 49.91 -6.01 -6.09
C SER A 685 50.68 -6.31 -4.81
N ASN A 686 51.99 -6.55 -4.95
CA ASN A 686 52.94 -6.65 -3.85
C ASN A 686 53.93 -5.46 -3.80
N LYS A 687 53.76 -4.43 -4.65
CA LYS A 687 54.74 -3.35 -4.83
C LYS A 687 54.46 -2.10 -4.00
N PHE A 688 53.23 -1.93 -3.55
CA PHE A 688 52.83 -0.83 -2.66
C PHE A 688 51.96 -1.37 -1.53
N GLU A 689 51.86 -0.60 -0.46
CA GLU A 689 50.99 -0.91 0.66
C GLU A 689 49.54 -0.61 0.27
N GLN A 690 48.67 -1.61 0.45
CA GLN A 690 47.25 -1.50 0.14
C GLN A 690 46.47 -1.08 1.39
N LEU A 691 45.44 -0.25 1.20
CA LEU A 691 44.60 0.24 2.28
C LEU A 691 43.20 -0.37 2.21
N TYR A 692 42.69 -0.81 3.35
CA TYR A 692 41.27 -1.12 3.53
C TYR A 692 40.48 0.17 3.65
N THR A 693 40.11 0.71 2.49
CA THR A 693 39.16 1.83 2.38
C THR A 693 37.77 1.39 2.85
N PHE A 694 36.87 2.35 3.10
CA PHE A 694 35.50 2.01 3.47
C PHE A 694 34.82 1.07 2.46
N LYS A 695 34.99 1.33 1.16
CA LYS A 695 34.47 0.44 0.10
C LYS A 695 35.02 -0.98 0.23
N SER A 696 36.32 -1.12 0.49
CA SER A 696 36.98 -2.42 0.66
C SER A 696 36.46 -3.19 1.87
N LEU A 697 36.23 -2.50 2.99
CA LEU A 697 35.68 -3.09 4.21
C LEU A 697 34.26 -3.64 3.99
N ARG A 698 33.42 -2.88 3.29
CA ARG A 698 32.05 -3.32 2.94
C ARG A 698 32.03 -4.52 2.01
N ASP A 699 32.89 -4.51 0.98
CA ASP A 699 33.03 -5.66 0.08
C ASP A 699 33.53 -6.90 0.85
N LEU A 700 34.49 -6.73 1.77
CA LEU A 700 34.96 -7.80 2.64
C LEU A 700 33.84 -8.36 3.52
N ASN A 701 33.04 -7.50 4.16
CA ASN A 701 31.91 -7.92 4.99
C ASN A 701 30.86 -8.71 4.18
N ARG A 702 30.52 -8.24 2.98
CA ARG A 702 29.61 -8.96 2.07
C ARG A 702 30.18 -10.34 1.72
N ASN A 703 31.44 -10.41 1.30
CA ASN A 703 32.05 -11.67 0.88
C ASN A 703 32.14 -12.66 2.04
N ARG A 704 32.50 -12.19 3.24
CA ARG A 704 32.54 -12.96 4.49
C ARG A 704 31.16 -13.50 4.87
N ALA A 705 30.13 -12.67 4.81
CA ALA A 705 28.75 -13.08 5.11
C ALA A 705 28.29 -14.20 4.16
N VAL A 706 28.59 -14.11 2.86
CA VAL A 706 28.27 -15.17 1.89
C VAL A 706 29.06 -16.44 2.19
N ALA A 707 30.36 -16.35 2.49
CA ALA A 707 31.19 -17.50 2.87
C ALA A 707 30.64 -18.22 4.11
N ARG A 708 30.29 -17.43 5.15
CA ARG A 708 29.69 -17.92 6.39
C ARG A 708 28.39 -18.67 6.11
N LEU A 709 27.47 -18.08 5.34
CA LEU A 709 26.20 -18.71 4.99
C LEU A 709 26.40 -20.03 4.23
N LEU A 710 27.33 -20.08 3.28
CA LEU A 710 27.65 -21.31 2.53
C LEU A 710 28.19 -22.42 3.45
N ILE A 711 29.21 -22.12 4.27
CA ILE A 711 29.81 -23.11 5.17
C ILE A 711 28.78 -23.61 6.18
N ARG A 712 28.06 -22.70 6.84
CA ARG A 712 27.05 -23.03 7.85
C ARG A 712 25.93 -23.91 7.30
N SER A 713 25.53 -23.67 6.05
CA SER A 713 24.40 -24.36 5.40
C SER A 713 24.75 -25.75 4.86
N PHE A 714 26.01 -26.01 4.51
CA PHE A 714 26.40 -27.21 3.76
C PHE A 714 27.51 -28.05 4.39
N ALA A 715 28.31 -27.50 5.31
CA ALA A 715 29.32 -28.30 6.00
C ALA A 715 28.67 -29.36 6.91
N ASN A 716 29.22 -30.56 6.96
CA ASN A 716 28.66 -31.71 7.67
C ASN A 716 29.33 -31.98 9.03
N ASP A 717 30.09 -31.01 9.55
CA ASP A 717 30.83 -31.14 10.81
C ASP A 717 30.69 -29.87 11.64
N LEU A 718 30.15 -30.03 12.85
CA LEU A 718 29.85 -28.91 13.74
C LEU A 718 31.12 -28.22 14.24
N ASN A 719 32.21 -28.97 14.48
CA ASN A 719 33.46 -28.40 14.94
C ASN A 719 34.09 -27.54 13.85
N ARG A 720 34.08 -27.98 12.58
CA ARG A 720 34.56 -27.18 11.44
C ARG A 720 33.77 -25.88 11.26
N ILE A 721 32.46 -25.92 11.47
CA ILE A 721 31.59 -24.72 11.41
C ILE A 721 31.95 -23.76 12.55
N ASN A 722 32.00 -24.25 13.79
CA ASN A 722 32.21 -23.41 14.97
C ASN A 722 33.64 -22.86 15.09
N THR A 723 34.62 -23.50 14.44
CA THR A 723 36.02 -23.07 14.41
C THR A 723 36.45 -22.48 13.07
N PHE A 724 35.51 -22.24 12.14
CA PHE A 724 35.73 -21.60 10.83
C PHE A 724 36.78 -22.32 9.95
N GLN A 725 36.97 -23.63 10.12
CA GLN A 725 37.95 -24.42 9.36
C GLN A 725 37.60 -24.54 7.87
N GLY A 726 36.33 -24.37 7.50
CA GLY A 726 35.87 -24.37 6.12
C GLY A 726 35.04 -25.57 5.69
N ALA A 727 34.93 -25.73 4.37
CA ALA A 727 34.16 -26.79 3.72
C ALA A 727 35.07 -27.73 2.90
N THR A 728 34.66 -28.98 2.74
CA THR A 728 35.28 -29.98 1.88
C THR A 728 34.72 -29.89 0.46
N LEU A 729 35.43 -30.49 -0.52
CA LEU A 729 34.96 -30.53 -1.91
C LEU A 729 33.54 -31.13 -2.05
N PRO A 730 33.20 -32.30 -1.45
CA PRO A 730 31.85 -32.85 -1.56
C PRO A 730 30.75 -31.93 -0.98
N GLU A 731 31.06 -31.17 0.06
CA GLU A 731 30.13 -30.21 0.66
C GLU A 731 29.88 -29.03 -0.29
N VAL A 732 30.93 -28.52 -0.95
CA VAL A 732 30.81 -27.45 -1.97
C VAL A 732 30.10 -27.94 -3.23
N GLU A 733 30.37 -29.16 -3.69
CA GLU A 733 29.65 -29.78 -4.80
C GLU A 733 28.17 -29.99 -4.47
N GLY A 734 27.86 -30.43 -3.24
CA GLY A 734 26.49 -30.52 -2.74
C GLY A 734 25.78 -29.17 -2.77
N ALA A 735 26.41 -28.13 -2.24
CA ALA A 735 25.88 -26.77 -2.24
C ALA A 735 25.58 -26.26 -3.66
N PHE A 736 26.52 -26.47 -4.57
CA PHE A 736 26.38 -26.03 -5.95
C PHE A 736 25.28 -26.79 -6.68
N ASN A 737 25.16 -28.11 -6.50
CA ASN A 737 24.15 -28.91 -7.18
C ASN A 737 22.72 -28.47 -6.79
N GLU A 738 22.50 -28.08 -5.54
CA GLU A 738 21.22 -27.55 -5.06
C GLU A 738 20.90 -26.17 -5.67
N LEU A 739 21.93 -25.32 -5.88
CA LEU A 739 21.78 -23.95 -6.38
C LEU A 739 21.97 -23.80 -7.90
N LYS A 740 22.40 -24.86 -8.60
CA LYS A 740 22.81 -24.82 -10.01
C LYS A 740 21.75 -24.21 -10.92
N SER A 741 20.48 -24.59 -10.75
CA SER A 741 19.41 -24.11 -11.64
C SER A 741 19.22 -22.60 -11.55
N ILE A 742 19.41 -22.02 -10.36
CA ILE A 742 19.33 -20.58 -10.13
C ILE A 742 20.48 -19.87 -10.85
N PHE A 743 21.72 -20.38 -10.74
CA PHE A 743 22.86 -19.81 -11.45
C PHE A 743 22.71 -19.89 -12.98
N VAL A 744 22.12 -20.97 -13.49
CA VAL A 744 21.82 -21.12 -14.93
C VAL A 744 20.78 -20.10 -15.38
N GLU A 745 19.68 -19.97 -14.64
CA GLU A 745 18.58 -19.06 -14.95
C GLU A 745 18.97 -17.59 -14.88
N MET A 746 19.86 -17.24 -13.95
CA MET A 746 20.45 -15.90 -13.86
C MET A 746 21.51 -15.63 -14.96
N GLY A 747 21.78 -16.58 -15.85
CA GLY A 747 22.79 -16.44 -16.90
C GLY A 747 24.23 -16.42 -16.39
N LEU A 748 24.46 -16.91 -15.17
CA LEU A 748 25.78 -16.94 -14.52
C LEU A 748 26.54 -18.23 -14.82
N LEU A 749 25.88 -19.25 -15.37
CA LEU A 749 26.44 -20.58 -15.59
C LEU A 749 25.82 -21.29 -16.80
N ASP A 750 26.63 -21.96 -17.61
CA ASP A 750 26.13 -22.88 -18.66
C ASP A 750 25.48 -24.13 -18.02
N PRO A 751 24.26 -24.54 -18.43
CA PRO A 751 23.59 -25.73 -17.90
C PRO A 751 24.40 -27.02 -18.00
N LYS A 752 25.28 -27.15 -19.00
CA LYS A 752 26.15 -28.32 -19.22
C LYS A 752 27.38 -28.33 -18.32
N ASN A 753 27.68 -27.23 -17.62
CA ASN A 753 28.84 -27.17 -16.74
C ASN A 753 28.59 -28.01 -15.47
N THR A 754 29.34 -29.09 -15.33
CA THR A 754 29.31 -30.01 -14.16
C THR A 754 30.53 -29.86 -13.26
N SER A 755 31.61 -29.23 -13.73
CA SER A 755 32.86 -29.10 -12.99
C SER A 755 32.99 -27.79 -12.22
N PHE A 756 32.09 -26.83 -12.40
CA PHE A 756 32.18 -25.49 -11.81
C PHE A 756 32.51 -25.50 -10.31
N ALA A 757 31.78 -26.26 -9.50
CA ALA A 757 32.02 -26.36 -8.05
C ALA A 757 33.44 -26.83 -7.73
N SER A 758 33.86 -27.94 -8.36
CA SER A 758 35.21 -28.49 -8.18
C SER A 758 36.31 -27.53 -8.65
N SER A 759 36.06 -26.78 -9.72
CA SER A 759 36.98 -25.75 -10.22
C SER A 759 37.09 -24.59 -9.23
N ARG A 760 35.96 -24.05 -8.75
CA ARG A 760 35.95 -22.98 -7.74
C ARG A 760 36.62 -23.41 -6.43
N PHE A 761 36.34 -24.62 -5.94
CA PHE A 761 37.00 -25.19 -4.75
C PHE A 761 38.52 -25.25 -4.90
N ARG A 762 38.98 -25.75 -6.06
CA ARG A 762 40.40 -25.84 -6.41
C ARG A 762 41.04 -24.45 -6.52
N GLU A 763 40.32 -23.49 -7.09
CA GLU A 763 40.80 -22.12 -7.21
C GLU A 763 40.94 -21.41 -5.85
N ALA A 764 40.00 -21.61 -4.92
CA ALA A 764 40.15 -21.18 -3.54
C ALA A 764 41.44 -21.76 -2.92
N ASN A 765 41.70 -23.04 -3.14
CA ASN A 765 42.88 -23.73 -2.60
C ASN A 765 44.21 -23.38 -3.26
N ILE A 766 44.23 -22.65 -4.38
CA ILE A 766 45.46 -22.40 -5.15
C ILE A 766 45.70 -20.91 -5.38
N PHE A 767 44.68 -20.16 -5.80
CA PHE A 767 44.86 -18.85 -6.42
C PHE A 767 44.38 -17.66 -5.58
N VAL A 768 44.03 -17.87 -4.30
CA VAL A 768 43.63 -16.79 -3.40
C VAL A 768 44.71 -16.50 -2.34
N PRO A 769 44.70 -15.32 -1.68
CA PRO A 769 45.72 -14.95 -0.69
C PRO A 769 45.92 -15.92 0.47
N HIS A 770 44.85 -16.54 0.97
CA HIS A 770 44.94 -17.52 2.06
C HIS A 770 45.23 -18.94 1.59
N SER A 771 45.42 -19.16 0.28
CA SER A 771 45.48 -20.52 -0.26
C SER A 771 46.65 -21.34 0.28
N ASP A 772 46.38 -22.54 0.79
CA ASP A 772 47.41 -23.43 1.35
C ASP A 772 47.49 -24.82 0.68
N GLY A 773 46.60 -25.09 -0.27
CA GLY A 773 46.58 -26.31 -1.08
C GLY A 773 46.14 -27.56 -0.31
N ASN A 774 45.45 -27.39 0.82
CA ASN A 774 44.93 -28.49 1.61
C ASN A 774 43.64 -29.10 0.97
N ALA A 775 42.89 -29.91 1.72
CA ALA A 775 41.68 -30.58 1.24
C ALA A 775 40.37 -29.89 1.68
N LEU A 776 40.47 -28.66 2.18
CA LEU A 776 39.42 -27.80 2.68
C LEU A 776 39.48 -26.46 1.94
N ALA A 777 38.35 -25.78 1.81
CA ALA A 777 38.31 -24.36 1.49
C ALA A 777 37.89 -23.65 2.78
N SER A 778 38.87 -23.05 3.46
CA SER A 778 38.70 -22.34 4.72
C SER A 778 37.75 -21.14 4.58
N GLN A 779 37.23 -20.64 5.70
CA GLN A 779 36.39 -19.43 5.72
C GLN A 779 37.07 -18.25 5.01
N ALA A 780 38.37 -18.06 5.22
CA ALA A 780 39.15 -17.01 4.58
C ALA A 780 39.33 -17.25 3.07
N GLU A 781 39.68 -18.47 2.65
CA GLU A 781 39.84 -18.81 1.23
C GLU A 781 38.52 -18.66 0.44
N ILE A 782 37.39 -19.06 1.01
CA ILE A 782 36.07 -18.86 0.38
C ILE A 782 35.72 -17.36 0.33
N THR A 783 36.01 -16.60 1.38
CA THR A 783 35.82 -15.14 1.41
C THR A 783 36.62 -14.45 0.31
N ASP A 784 37.90 -14.81 0.16
CA ASP A 784 38.77 -14.28 -0.89
C ASP A 784 38.26 -14.65 -2.28
N LEU A 785 37.89 -15.92 -2.48
CA LEU A 785 37.40 -16.41 -3.76
C LEU A 785 36.14 -15.66 -4.18
N ILE A 786 35.19 -15.44 -3.27
CA ILE A 786 33.97 -14.68 -3.56
C ILE A 786 34.33 -13.26 -4.02
N GLY A 787 35.30 -12.61 -3.36
CA GLY A 787 35.79 -11.29 -3.78
C GLY A 787 36.39 -11.29 -5.18
N MET A 788 37.22 -12.28 -5.50
CA MET A 788 37.80 -12.44 -6.85
C MET A 788 36.71 -12.75 -7.90
N ILE A 789 35.69 -13.55 -7.56
CA ILE A 789 34.57 -13.84 -8.45
C ILE A 789 33.83 -12.55 -8.81
N TRP A 790 33.42 -11.75 -7.82
CA TRP A 790 32.71 -10.49 -8.05
C TRP A 790 33.55 -9.50 -8.88
N SER A 791 34.84 -9.40 -8.57
CA SER A 791 35.79 -8.57 -9.33
C SER A 791 35.89 -9.02 -10.79
N GLY A 792 36.09 -10.32 -11.03
CA GLY A 792 36.20 -10.88 -12.37
C GLY A 792 34.92 -10.75 -13.19
N VAL A 793 33.74 -10.95 -12.59
CA VAL A 793 32.43 -10.73 -13.25
C VAL A 793 32.25 -9.27 -13.63
N GLY A 794 32.57 -8.34 -12.74
CA GLY A 794 32.48 -6.91 -13.01
C GLY A 794 33.45 -6.44 -14.10
N ILE A 795 34.66 -6.99 -14.15
CA ILE A 795 35.62 -6.75 -15.23
C ILE A 795 35.11 -7.33 -16.56
N ASN A 796 34.61 -8.58 -16.55
CA ASN A 796 34.09 -9.24 -17.75
C ASN A 796 32.91 -8.48 -18.35
N SER A 797 31.97 -8.00 -17.54
CA SER A 797 30.82 -7.22 -18.02
C SER A 797 31.28 -6.00 -18.81
N ARG A 798 32.28 -5.25 -18.33
CA ARG A 798 32.85 -4.09 -19.04
C ARG A 798 33.64 -4.48 -20.29
N LEU A 799 34.43 -5.55 -20.21
CA LEU A 799 35.18 -6.05 -21.38
C LEU A 799 34.26 -6.59 -22.46
N ARG A 800 33.16 -7.25 -22.09
CA ARG A 800 32.13 -7.73 -23.03
C ARG A 800 31.51 -6.57 -23.79
N THR A 801 31.17 -5.46 -23.13
CA THR A 801 30.65 -4.26 -23.80
C THR A 801 31.62 -3.73 -24.87
N GLU A 802 32.91 -3.63 -24.53
CA GLU A 802 33.92 -3.16 -25.50
C GLU A 802 34.18 -4.19 -26.62
N LEU A 803 34.12 -5.48 -26.30
CA LEU A 803 34.27 -6.57 -27.26
C LEU A 803 33.12 -6.59 -28.27
N VAL A 804 31.87 -6.48 -27.80
CA VAL A 804 30.67 -6.37 -28.64
C VAL A 804 30.79 -5.19 -29.58
N LYS A 805 31.10 -4.01 -29.02
CA LYS A 805 31.25 -2.77 -29.79
C LYS A 805 32.31 -2.83 -30.90
N LYS A 806 33.39 -3.60 -30.71
CA LYS A 806 34.50 -3.68 -31.66
C LYS A 806 34.41 -4.85 -32.65
N CYS A 807 33.85 -5.98 -32.23
CA CYS A 807 33.90 -7.22 -32.98
C CYS A 807 32.57 -7.62 -33.62
N PHE A 808 31.47 -6.94 -33.30
CA PHE A 808 30.12 -7.27 -33.76
C PHE A 808 29.41 -6.04 -34.35
N GLY A 809 28.34 -6.26 -35.11
CA GLY A 809 27.51 -5.19 -35.67
C GLY A 809 26.71 -4.43 -34.60
N ARG A 810 26.34 -3.16 -34.86
CA ARG A 810 25.58 -2.32 -33.90
C ARG A 810 24.22 -2.91 -33.49
N ASP A 811 23.57 -3.62 -34.40
CA ASP A 811 22.22 -4.18 -34.21
C ASP A 811 22.24 -5.70 -34.04
N GLU A 812 23.42 -6.29 -33.83
CA GLU A 812 23.57 -7.74 -33.66
C GLU A 812 23.28 -8.15 -32.21
N GLU A 813 22.35 -9.09 -32.02
CA GLU A 813 22.06 -9.64 -30.70
C GLU A 813 23.16 -10.63 -30.29
N VAL A 814 24.02 -10.23 -29.34
CA VAL A 814 25.19 -11.01 -28.92
C VAL A 814 24.89 -11.83 -27.67
N THR A 815 24.81 -13.16 -27.83
CA THR A 815 24.64 -14.13 -26.75
C THR A 815 25.97 -14.78 -26.38
N ASP A 816 26.00 -15.62 -25.34
CA ASP A 816 27.21 -16.35 -24.94
C ASP A 816 27.64 -17.40 -25.98
N ASN A 817 26.74 -17.80 -26.88
CA ASN A 817 27.03 -18.70 -27.98
C ASN A 817 27.53 -17.99 -29.25
N SER A 818 27.48 -16.66 -29.30
CA SER A 818 27.99 -15.88 -30.44
C SER A 818 29.50 -16.12 -30.60
N LEU A 819 29.95 -16.20 -31.85
CA LEU A 819 31.34 -16.52 -32.18
C LEU A 819 32.15 -15.25 -32.43
N VAL A 820 33.34 -15.18 -31.86
CA VAL A 820 34.29 -14.09 -32.07
C VAL A 820 35.64 -14.63 -32.55
N THR A 821 36.28 -13.94 -33.48
CA THR A 821 37.65 -14.29 -33.90
C THR A 821 38.63 -13.97 -32.78
N LEU A 822 39.58 -14.87 -32.53
CA LEU A 822 40.61 -14.64 -31.51
C LEU A 822 41.45 -13.39 -31.80
N SER A 823 41.67 -13.04 -33.07
CA SER A 823 42.36 -11.81 -33.45
C SER A 823 41.60 -10.57 -33.00
N CYS A 824 40.29 -10.50 -33.24
CA CYS A 824 39.47 -9.37 -32.81
C CYS A 824 39.37 -9.30 -31.28
N ALA A 825 39.14 -10.43 -30.61
CA ALA A 825 39.08 -10.48 -29.16
C ALA A 825 40.37 -9.99 -28.49
N ARG A 826 41.54 -10.43 -28.99
CA ARG A 826 42.85 -9.96 -28.48
C ARG A 826 43.06 -8.47 -28.71
N ALA A 827 42.67 -7.94 -29.87
CA ALA A 827 42.78 -6.52 -30.16
C ALA A 827 41.87 -5.68 -29.26
N ALA A 828 40.59 -6.08 -29.13
CA ALA A 828 39.64 -5.42 -28.25
C ALA A 828 40.11 -5.41 -26.79
N TYR A 829 40.63 -6.53 -26.30
CA TYR A 829 41.14 -6.64 -24.93
C TYR A 829 42.43 -5.84 -24.73
N LYS A 830 43.36 -5.85 -25.69
CA LYS A 830 44.60 -5.06 -25.63
C LYS A 830 44.31 -3.57 -25.45
N ASP A 831 43.26 -3.08 -26.11
CA ASP A 831 42.85 -1.68 -26.03
C ASP A 831 42.08 -1.33 -24.75
N ALA A 832 41.20 -2.22 -24.28
CA ALA A 832 40.26 -1.93 -23.18
C ALA A 832 40.82 -2.24 -21.78
N MET A 833 41.64 -3.30 -21.65
CA MET A 833 42.19 -3.74 -20.36
C MET A 833 43.01 -2.69 -19.59
N PRO A 834 43.81 -1.78 -20.22
CA PRO A 834 44.55 -0.77 -19.47
C PRO A 834 43.68 0.11 -18.56
N ALA A 835 42.47 0.43 -19.01
CA ALA A 835 41.53 1.26 -18.26
C ALA A 835 40.66 0.44 -17.30
N ILE A 836 40.22 -0.75 -17.72
CA ILE A 836 39.31 -1.58 -16.94
C ILE A 836 40.05 -2.31 -15.80
N MET A 837 41.23 -2.86 -16.06
CA MET A 837 42.01 -3.67 -15.11
C MET A 837 43.11 -2.85 -14.41
N SER A 838 42.86 -1.58 -14.12
CA SER A 838 43.86 -0.72 -13.43
C SER A 838 44.17 -1.17 -11.99
N ALA A 839 43.31 -2.02 -11.40
CA ALA A 839 43.52 -2.65 -10.09
C ALA A 839 44.63 -3.73 -10.10
N THR A 840 45.17 -4.09 -11.27
CA THR A 840 46.30 -5.01 -11.42
C THR A 840 47.49 -4.31 -12.11
N PRO A 841 48.19 -3.39 -11.43
CA PRO A 841 49.13 -2.46 -12.08
C PRO A 841 50.35 -3.16 -12.69
N GLU A 842 50.82 -4.28 -12.12
CA GLU A 842 51.90 -5.08 -12.67
C GLU A 842 51.49 -5.78 -13.97
N TYR A 843 50.27 -6.32 -14.05
CA TYR A 843 49.69 -6.84 -15.29
C TYR A 843 49.67 -5.78 -16.39
N ILE A 844 49.21 -4.56 -16.07
CA ILE A 844 49.16 -3.45 -17.05
C ILE A 844 50.57 -3.09 -17.54
N LYS A 845 51.58 -3.10 -16.66
CA LYS A 845 52.99 -2.88 -17.04
C LYS A 845 53.50 -3.97 -17.97
N PHE A 846 53.19 -5.24 -17.70
CA PHE A 846 53.52 -6.36 -18.58
C PHE A 846 52.86 -6.19 -19.95
N MET A 847 51.55 -5.96 -19.99
CA MET A 847 50.80 -5.84 -21.23
C MET A 847 51.32 -4.70 -22.11
N LYS A 848 51.72 -3.55 -21.53
CA LYS A 848 52.29 -2.42 -22.31
C LYS A 848 53.67 -2.72 -22.89
N LYS A 849 54.43 -3.64 -22.29
CA LYS A 849 55.78 -4.04 -22.74
C LYS A 849 55.79 -5.26 -23.66
N ALA A 850 54.80 -6.14 -23.56
CA ALA A 850 54.72 -7.36 -24.34
C ALA A 850 54.69 -7.06 -25.85
N SER A 851 55.52 -7.79 -26.61
CA SER A 851 55.49 -7.75 -28.08
C SER A 851 54.15 -8.27 -28.61
N ALA A 852 53.87 -8.05 -29.90
CA ALA A 852 52.64 -8.55 -30.50
C ALA A 852 52.54 -10.09 -30.41
N ASP A 853 53.66 -10.79 -30.61
CA ASP A 853 53.73 -12.25 -30.53
C ASP A 853 53.58 -12.75 -29.09
N ASP A 854 54.27 -12.13 -28.13
CA ASP A 854 54.15 -12.49 -26.70
C ASP A 854 52.72 -12.25 -26.21
N TRP A 855 52.09 -11.15 -26.61
CA TRP A 855 50.71 -10.86 -26.28
C TRP A 855 49.75 -11.89 -26.87
N ALA A 856 49.92 -12.23 -28.16
CA ALA A 856 49.09 -13.21 -28.82
C ALA A 856 49.21 -14.60 -28.18
N TYR A 857 50.43 -15.00 -27.84
CA TYR A 857 50.71 -16.25 -27.17
C TYR A 857 50.16 -16.29 -25.74
N TYR A 858 50.39 -15.24 -24.96
CA TYR A 858 49.84 -15.10 -23.60
C TYR A 858 48.30 -15.19 -23.62
N MET A 859 47.64 -14.37 -24.43
CA MET A 859 46.18 -14.31 -24.45
C MET A 859 45.55 -15.59 -24.96
N ASN A 860 46.16 -16.29 -25.92
CA ASN A 860 45.64 -17.58 -26.37
C ASN A 860 45.64 -18.62 -25.24
N ASN A 861 46.72 -18.66 -24.44
CA ASN A 861 46.79 -19.56 -23.30
C ASN A 861 45.81 -19.14 -22.18
N VAL A 862 45.60 -17.84 -21.98
CA VAL A 862 44.57 -17.32 -21.07
C VAL A 862 43.17 -17.71 -21.54
N PHE A 863 42.86 -17.59 -22.84
CA PHE A 863 41.60 -18.05 -23.39
C PHE A 863 41.41 -19.55 -23.21
N MET A 864 42.45 -20.35 -23.48
CA MET A 864 42.40 -21.80 -23.24
C MET A 864 42.11 -22.12 -21.78
N ALA A 865 42.76 -21.41 -20.84
CA ALA A 865 42.49 -21.55 -19.42
C ALA A 865 41.08 -21.08 -19.00
N ALA A 866 40.51 -20.11 -19.72
CA ALA A 866 39.15 -19.62 -19.48
C ALA A 866 38.07 -20.61 -19.98
N GLY A 867 38.39 -21.44 -20.98
CA GLY A 867 37.48 -22.46 -21.52
C GLY A 867 37.53 -22.65 -23.03
N TYR A 868 38.24 -21.78 -23.76
CA TYR A 868 38.36 -21.90 -25.22
C TYR A 868 39.08 -23.19 -25.64
N ILE A 869 38.44 -23.95 -26.53
CA ILE A 869 39.03 -25.13 -27.15
C ILE A 869 39.57 -24.76 -28.54
N PRO A 870 40.89 -24.89 -28.79
CA PRO A 870 41.51 -24.58 -30.07
C PRO A 870 40.82 -25.28 -31.25
N ASN A 871 40.54 -24.53 -32.32
CA ASN A 871 39.95 -25.04 -33.55
C ASN A 871 40.57 -24.38 -34.80
N ASP A 872 40.41 -25.02 -35.95
CA ASP A 872 41.00 -24.60 -37.23
C ASP A 872 40.55 -23.22 -37.70
N LYS A 873 39.41 -22.74 -37.19
CA LYS A 873 38.82 -21.45 -37.57
C LYS A 873 39.25 -20.29 -36.67
N ASN A 874 39.94 -20.56 -35.56
CA ASN A 874 40.30 -19.56 -34.53
C ASN A 874 39.09 -18.72 -34.08
N LEU A 875 37.94 -19.38 -33.88
CA LEU A 875 36.70 -18.78 -33.38
C LEU A 875 36.44 -19.29 -31.97
N ALA A 876 36.22 -18.39 -31.02
CA ALA A 876 35.77 -18.73 -29.68
C ALA A 876 34.31 -18.33 -29.49
N LYS A 877 33.55 -19.07 -28.66
CA LYS A 877 32.28 -18.56 -28.17
C LYS A 877 32.55 -17.45 -27.14
N MET A 878 31.66 -16.47 -27.07
CA MET A 878 31.73 -15.41 -26.06
C MET A 878 31.79 -15.99 -24.63
N GLY A 879 31.02 -17.05 -24.35
CA GLY A 879 31.04 -17.74 -23.06
C GLY A 879 32.39 -18.42 -22.75
N ASP A 880 33.08 -18.97 -23.75
CA ASP A 880 34.34 -19.69 -23.56
C ASP A 880 35.52 -18.78 -23.15
N ILE A 881 35.39 -17.46 -23.39
CA ILE A 881 36.41 -16.47 -23.02
C ILE A 881 35.97 -15.55 -21.87
N ALA A 882 34.75 -15.72 -21.35
CA ALA A 882 34.17 -14.87 -20.30
C ALA A 882 34.94 -14.92 -18.97
N LEU A 883 35.65 -16.03 -18.69
CA LEU A 883 36.46 -16.20 -17.48
C LEU A 883 37.89 -15.64 -17.62
N THR A 884 38.21 -14.98 -18.73
CA THR A 884 39.53 -14.34 -18.96
C THR A 884 39.97 -13.45 -17.78
N PRO A 885 39.11 -12.58 -17.20
CA PRO A 885 39.51 -11.76 -16.07
C PRO A 885 39.89 -12.55 -14.83
N HIS A 886 39.18 -13.65 -14.53
CA HIS A 886 39.49 -14.52 -13.40
C HIS A 886 40.84 -15.19 -13.58
N VAL A 887 41.14 -15.72 -14.77
CA VAL A 887 42.44 -16.34 -15.08
C VAL A 887 43.58 -15.33 -14.90
N ILE A 888 43.41 -14.09 -15.37
CA ILE A 888 44.42 -13.04 -15.18
C ILE A 888 44.61 -12.75 -13.69
N GLN A 889 43.53 -12.63 -12.91
CA GLN A 889 43.61 -12.44 -11.47
C GLN A 889 44.35 -13.59 -10.77
N TYR A 890 44.16 -14.84 -11.21
CA TYR A 890 44.89 -15.99 -10.68
C TYR A 890 46.39 -15.88 -10.91
N VAL A 891 46.81 -15.50 -12.12
CA VAL A 891 48.22 -15.26 -12.44
C VAL A 891 48.78 -14.14 -11.57
N GLU A 892 48.09 -13.01 -11.48
CA GLU A 892 48.57 -11.88 -10.67
C GLU A 892 48.64 -12.21 -9.18
N MET A 893 47.71 -13.03 -8.67
CA MET A 893 47.73 -13.43 -7.26
C MET A 893 48.93 -14.34 -6.94
N VAL A 894 49.32 -15.22 -7.86
CA VAL A 894 50.56 -16.02 -7.71
C VAL A 894 51.77 -15.11 -7.56
N PHE A 895 51.90 -14.08 -8.40
CA PHE A 895 52.96 -13.08 -8.25
C PHE A 895 52.84 -12.31 -6.94
N ALA A 896 51.66 -11.79 -6.61
CA ALA A 896 51.47 -11.01 -5.38
C ALA A 896 51.87 -11.81 -4.12
N ARG A 897 51.58 -13.12 -4.09
CA ARG A 897 51.94 -13.99 -2.96
C ARG A 897 53.42 -14.38 -2.96
N PHE A 898 53.95 -14.84 -4.09
CA PHE A 898 55.21 -15.59 -4.12
C PHE A 898 56.40 -14.86 -4.71
N ASP A 899 56.22 -13.83 -5.56
CA ASP A 899 57.31 -12.97 -6.06
C ASP A 899 57.74 -12.01 -4.94
N LYS A 900 58.66 -12.44 -4.08
CA LYS A 900 59.10 -11.69 -2.90
C LYS A 900 60.14 -10.63 -3.25
N ASN A 901 60.97 -10.88 -4.27
CA ASN A 901 61.99 -9.91 -4.72
C ASN A 901 61.42 -8.85 -5.69
N LYS A 902 60.17 -9.03 -6.14
CA LYS A 902 59.39 -8.11 -6.98
C LYS A 902 59.96 -7.92 -8.39
N ASP A 903 60.71 -8.89 -8.88
CA ASP A 903 61.35 -8.86 -10.20
C ASP A 903 60.42 -9.32 -11.34
N ASN A 904 59.19 -9.75 -11.01
CA ASN A 904 58.16 -10.27 -11.90
C ASN A 904 58.45 -11.67 -12.46
N ILE A 905 59.30 -12.43 -11.78
CA ILE A 905 59.66 -13.82 -12.09
C ILE A 905 59.47 -14.65 -10.82
N ILE A 906 58.92 -15.86 -10.94
CA ILE A 906 58.97 -16.84 -9.87
C ILE A 906 60.29 -17.60 -9.99
N SER A 907 61.25 -17.27 -9.11
CA SER A 907 62.56 -17.91 -9.03
C SER A 907 62.47 -19.31 -8.42
N THR A 908 63.55 -20.11 -8.48
CA THR A 908 63.63 -21.42 -7.80
C THR A 908 63.28 -21.34 -6.31
N SER A 909 63.74 -20.29 -5.61
CA SER A 909 63.48 -20.13 -4.18
C SER A 909 62.01 -19.84 -3.86
N GLU A 910 61.33 -19.09 -4.73
CA GLU A 910 59.92 -18.74 -4.60
C GLU A 910 59.03 -19.88 -5.04
N ALA A 911 59.43 -20.62 -6.08
CA ALA A 911 58.79 -21.86 -6.51
C ALA A 911 58.74 -22.89 -5.37
N ILE A 912 59.84 -23.11 -4.65
CA ILE A 912 59.85 -24.02 -3.50
C ILE A 912 58.85 -23.59 -2.42
N LYS A 913 58.70 -22.27 -2.19
CA LYS A 913 57.72 -21.71 -1.24
C LYS A 913 56.28 -21.78 -1.75
N ALA A 914 56.06 -21.72 -3.07
CA ALA A 914 54.76 -21.84 -3.70
C ALA A 914 54.25 -23.29 -3.74
N TYR A 915 55.16 -24.26 -3.85
CA TYR A 915 54.84 -25.68 -4.02
C TYR A 915 53.75 -26.25 -3.08
N PRO A 916 53.72 -25.94 -1.76
CA PRO A 916 52.67 -26.44 -0.87
C PRO A 916 51.25 -26.17 -1.39
N ALA A 917 50.96 -24.96 -1.90
CA ALA A 917 49.66 -24.59 -2.44
C ALA A 917 49.27 -25.38 -3.70
N PHE A 918 50.25 -25.83 -4.49
CA PHE A 918 50.02 -26.59 -5.73
C PHE A 918 50.15 -28.10 -5.55
N LYS A 919 50.65 -28.56 -4.40
CA LYS A 919 50.93 -29.97 -4.13
C LYS A 919 49.70 -30.85 -4.30
N GLY A 920 48.54 -30.39 -3.80
CA GLY A 920 47.26 -31.10 -3.94
C GLY A 920 46.88 -31.35 -5.40
N LEU A 921 46.92 -30.30 -6.23
CA LEU A 921 46.65 -30.40 -7.67
C LEU A 921 47.63 -31.33 -8.38
N LEU A 922 48.92 -31.26 -8.06
CA LEU A 922 49.93 -32.13 -8.67
C LEU A 922 49.72 -33.60 -8.32
N LYS A 923 49.25 -33.91 -7.11
CA LYS A 923 48.87 -35.28 -6.74
C LYS A 923 47.71 -35.79 -7.59
N GLU A 924 46.71 -34.95 -7.84
CA GLU A 924 45.56 -35.30 -8.68
C GLU A 924 45.98 -35.53 -10.14
N LEU A 925 46.74 -34.60 -10.72
CA LEU A 925 47.21 -34.69 -12.11
C LEU A 925 48.22 -35.83 -12.32
N ALA A 926 49.01 -36.19 -11.30
CA ALA A 926 49.99 -37.27 -11.37
C ALA A 926 49.49 -38.59 -10.75
N ALA A 927 48.19 -38.75 -10.51
CA ALA A 927 47.63 -39.87 -9.75
C ALA A 927 48.02 -41.24 -10.34
N ASP A 928 47.98 -41.37 -11.67
CA ASP A 928 48.32 -42.63 -12.35
C ASP A 928 49.83 -42.93 -12.29
N GLN A 929 50.67 -41.90 -12.42
CA GLN A 929 52.13 -42.03 -12.28
C GLN A 929 52.56 -42.34 -10.85
N LEU A 930 51.82 -41.83 -9.85
CA LEU A 930 52.01 -42.16 -8.44
C LEU A 930 51.58 -43.61 -8.15
N LYS A 931 50.42 -44.05 -8.67
CA LYS A 931 49.93 -45.44 -8.50
C LYS A 931 50.83 -46.47 -9.17
N SER A 932 51.33 -46.18 -10.37
CA SER A 932 52.26 -47.05 -11.11
C SER A 932 53.69 -47.04 -10.55
N GLY A 933 53.99 -46.16 -9.58
CA GLY A 933 55.31 -46.04 -8.96
C GLY A 933 56.36 -45.34 -9.83
N VAL A 934 55.98 -44.83 -11.01
CA VAL A 934 56.86 -44.04 -11.91
C VAL A 934 57.30 -42.75 -11.23
N LEU A 935 56.41 -42.13 -10.46
CA LEU A 935 56.70 -40.99 -9.59
C LEU A 935 56.43 -41.37 -8.14
N LYS A 936 57.23 -40.82 -7.23
CA LYS A 936 56.95 -40.82 -5.78
C LYS A 936 56.44 -39.45 -5.37
N GLU A 937 55.68 -39.35 -4.27
CA GLU A 937 55.17 -38.06 -3.80
C GLU A 937 56.29 -37.02 -3.57
N LYS A 938 57.47 -37.46 -3.12
CA LYS A 938 58.64 -36.60 -2.96
C LYS A 938 59.17 -36.01 -4.29
N ASP A 939 58.88 -36.66 -5.41
CA ASP A 939 59.32 -36.24 -6.74
C ASP A 939 58.41 -35.12 -7.31
N LEU A 940 57.27 -34.83 -6.68
CA LEU A 940 56.31 -33.82 -7.16
C LEU A 940 56.87 -32.39 -7.10
N LEU A 941 57.76 -32.09 -6.14
CA LEU A 941 58.46 -30.80 -6.11
C LEU A 941 59.36 -30.66 -7.35
N ASP A 942 60.05 -31.73 -7.74
CA ASP A 942 60.91 -31.74 -8.93
C ASP A 942 60.07 -31.54 -10.20
N VAL A 943 58.90 -32.17 -10.27
CA VAL A 943 57.94 -31.99 -11.38
C VAL A 943 57.41 -30.56 -11.41
N PHE A 944 57.04 -30.00 -10.26
CA PHE A 944 56.55 -28.62 -10.15
C PHE A 944 57.56 -27.60 -10.68
N THR A 945 58.81 -27.68 -10.23
CA THR A 945 59.87 -26.77 -10.67
C THR A 945 60.21 -26.96 -12.14
N PHE A 946 60.12 -28.20 -12.66
CA PHE A 946 60.28 -28.47 -14.09
C PHE A 946 59.15 -27.82 -14.91
N ILE A 947 57.90 -27.93 -14.47
CA ILE A 947 56.74 -27.32 -15.14
C ILE A 947 56.87 -25.80 -15.13
N LEU A 948 57.26 -25.18 -14.01
CA LEU A 948 57.49 -23.74 -13.95
C LEU A 948 58.59 -23.28 -14.92
N ARG A 949 59.62 -24.11 -15.16
CA ARG A 949 60.72 -23.78 -16.08
C ARG A 949 60.38 -23.97 -17.55
N TYR A 950 59.61 -25.01 -17.88
CA TYR A 950 59.41 -25.45 -19.26
C TYR A 950 57.96 -25.34 -19.74
N GLY A 951 57.04 -24.92 -18.89
CA GLY A 951 55.62 -24.69 -19.18
C GLY A 951 54.74 -25.93 -19.26
N LYS A 952 55.34 -27.11 -19.21
CA LYS A 952 54.68 -28.40 -19.37
C LYS A 952 55.49 -29.51 -18.68
N PRO A 953 54.85 -30.63 -18.31
CA PRO A 953 55.57 -31.81 -17.83
C PRO A 953 56.48 -32.39 -18.94
N PRO A 954 57.49 -33.19 -18.58
CA PRO A 954 58.38 -33.83 -19.55
C PRO A 954 57.61 -34.90 -20.35
N THR A 955 57.36 -34.61 -21.63
CA THR A 955 56.52 -35.46 -22.50
C THR A 955 57.35 -36.20 -23.55
N THR A 956 58.42 -35.59 -24.07
CA THR A 956 59.30 -36.24 -25.05
C THR A 956 60.36 -37.10 -24.38
N LEU A 957 60.91 -38.10 -25.08
CA LEU A 957 62.03 -38.92 -24.57
C LEU A 957 63.22 -38.07 -24.13
N MET A 958 63.53 -37.00 -24.86
CA MET A 958 64.63 -36.08 -24.51
C MET A 958 64.31 -35.26 -23.25
N GLU A 959 63.06 -34.80 -23.09
CA GLU A 959 62.61 -34.11 -21.88
C GLU A 959 62.59 -35.05 -20.67
N GLN A 960 62.13 -36.30 -20.84
CA GLN A 960 62.13 -37.32 -19.79
C GLN A 960 63.55 -37.68 -19.36
N ALA A 961 64.48 -37.85 -20.30
CA ALA A 961 65.90 -38.05 -20.01
C ALA A 961 66.50 -36.83 -19.28
N ARG A 962 66.16 -35.61 -19.71
CA ARG A 962 66.58 -34.37 -19.02
C ARG A 962 66.03 -34.32 -17.60
N PHE A 963 64.76 -34.64 -17.40
CA PHE A 963 64.13 -34.68 -16.08
C PHE A 963 64.84 -35.71 -15.19
N MET A 964 64.99 -36.95 -15.64
CA MET A 964 65.58 -38.04 -14.86
C MET A 964 67.07 -37.82 -14.53
N PHE A 965 67.88 -37.40 -15.51
CA PHE A 965 69.34 -37.32 -15.34
C PHE A 965 69.85 -35.94 -14.94
N LYS A 966 69.12 -34.86 -15.21
CA LYS A 966 69.59 -33.49 -14.95
C LYS A 966 68.75 -32.69 -13.96
N TRP A 967 67.51 -33.09 -13.67
CA TRP A 967 66.59 -32.31 -12.83
C TRP A 967 66.20 -33.00 -11.52
N LYS A 968 65.74 -34.25 -11.59
CA LYS A 968 65.20 -35.03 -10.46
C LYS A 968 66.23 -35.16 -9.33
N GLY A 969 65.86 -34.74 -8.12
CA GLY A 969 66.70 -34.74 -6.93
C GLY A 969 67.92 -33.80 -6.96
N LYS A 970 68.01 -32.86 -7.91
CA LYS A 970 69.17 -31.97 -8.11
C LYS A 970 68.79 -30.50 -7.93
N GLN A 971 68.36 -30.13 -6.72
CA GLN A 971 67.86 -28.79 -6.39
C GLN A 971 68.86 -27.67 -6.68
N ASP A 972 70.15 -27.95 -6.52
CA ASP A 972 71.28 -27.08 -6.84
C ASP A 972 71.38 -26.71 -8.32
N LYS A 973 70.75 -27.51 -9.21
CA LYS A 973 70.76 -27.33 -10.66
C LYS A 973 69.47 -26.73 -11.21
N TRP A 974 68.50 -26.45 -10.35
CA TRP A 974 67.24 -25.86 -10.76
C TRP A 974 67.42 -24.39 -11.06
N ASP A 975 67.34 -24.05 -12.34
CA ASP A 975 67.28 -22.68 -12.84
C ASP A 975 65.82 -22.39 -13.22
N VAL A 976 64.95 -22.15 -12.25
CA VAL A 976 63.54 -21.81 -12.48
C VAL A 976 63.40 -20.30 -12.64
N TRP A 977 62.78 -19.88 -13.74
CA TRP A 977 62.28 -18.52 -13.94
C TRP A 977 60.94 -18.61 -14.66
N ALA A 978 59.85 -18.44 -13.93
CA ALA A 978 58.52 -18.41 -14.52
C ALA A 978 57.95 -16.99 -14.53
N ASP A 979 57.74 -16.43 -15.72
CA ASP A 979 57.06 -15.15 -15.90
C ASP A 979 55.55 -15.35 -16.15
N ARG A 980 54.83 -14.25 -16.44
CA ARG A 980 53.38 -14.27 -16.73
C ARG A 980 53.04 -15.10 -17.97
N VAL A 981 53.92 -15.09 -18.98
CA VAL A 981 53.74 -15.88 -20.21
C VAL A 981 53.85 -17.36 -19.88
N GLN A 982 54.85 -17.71 -19.06
CA GLN A 982 55.10 -19.07 -18.62
C GLN A 982 53.96 -19.62 -17.76
N LEU A 983 53.42 -18.83 -16.82
CA LEU A 983 52.27 -19.21 -16.01
C LEU A 983 50.99 -19.34 -16.84
N ALA A 984 50.72 -18.42 -17.76
CA ALA A 984 49.59 -18.54 -18.67
C ALA A 984 49.69 -19.83 -19.50
N GLN A 985 50.88 -20.14 -20.03
CA GLN A 985 51.12 -21.40 -20.75
C GLN A 985 50.82 -22.63 -19.90
N ILE A 986 51.21 -22.63 -18.61
CA ILE A 986 50.93 -23.75 -17.71
C ILE A 986 49.43 -23.92 -17.50
N LEU A 987 48.69 -22.82 -17.26
CA LEU A 987 47.24 -22.87 -17.09
C LEU A 987 46.53 -23.33 -18.37
N GLY A 988 46.95 -22.81 -19.53
CA GLY A 988 46.44 -23.24 -20.84
C GLY A 988 46.72 -24.72 -21.11
N TYR A 989 47.92 -25.21 -20.77
CA TYR A 989 48.27 -26.62 -20.87
C TYR A 989 47.40 -27.49 -19.95
N ILE A 990 47.22 -27.11 -18.68
CA ILE A 990 46.38 -27.84 -17.73
C ILE A 990 44.95 -27.93 -18.26
N ALA A 991 44.37 -26.82 -18.73
CA ALA A 991 43.02 -26.80 -19.28
C ALA A 991 42.88 -27.72 -20.52
N ASP A 992 43.85 -27.69 -21.44
CA ASP A 992 43.89 -28.57 -22.61
C ASP A 992 43.96 -30.06 -22.24
N GLN A 993 44.79 -30.43 -21.25
CA GLN A 993 44.86 -31.82 -20.78
C GLN A 993 43.58 -32.28 -20.08
N VAL A 994 42.95 -31.41 -19.29
CA VAL A 994 41.66 -31.71 -18.64
C VAL A 994 40.57 -31.92 -19.70
N ASN A 995 40.53 -31.10 -20.75
CA ASN A 995 39.56 -31.24 -21.84
C ASN A 995 39.80 -32.52 -22.67
N LYS A 996 41.06 -32.86 -22.96
CA LYS A 996 41.41 -34.10 -23.69
C LYS A 996 41.06 -35.36 -22.90
N SER A 997 41.30 -35.37 -21.60
CA SER A 997 40.95 -36.50 -20.72
C SER A 997 39.44 -36.66 -20.53
N ALA A 998 38.68 -35.57 -20.45
CA ALA A 998 37.21 -35.61 -20.46
C ALA A 998 36.65 -36.16 -21.78
N SER A 999 37.22 -35.75 -22.91
CA SER A 999 36.84 -36.25 -24.25
C SER A 999 37.18 -37.73 -24.43
N ALA A 1000 38.30 -38.21 -23.87
CA ALA A 1000 38.69 -39.62 -23.92
C ALA A 1000 37.77 -40.53 -23.09
N LYS A 1001 37.20 -40.03 -21.96
CA LYS A 1001 36.20 -40.78 -21.17
C LYS A 1001 34.87 -40.95 -21.89
N ILE A 1002 34.47 -39.99 -22.74
CA ILE A 1002 33.25 -40.11 -23.57
C ILE A 1002 33.43 -41.15 -24.69
N VAL A 1003 34.68 -41.44 -25.09
CA VAL A 1003 35.01 -42.48 -26.09
C VAL A 1003 35.26 -43.86 -25.45
N GLN A 1004 35.39 -43.93 -24.10
CA GLN A 1004 35.66 -45.16 -23.34
C GLN A 1004 34.52 -45.59 -22.40
N GLU A 1005 33.27 -45.21 -22.67
CA GLU A 1005 32.18 -46.14 -22.35
C GLU A 1005 32.26 -47.26 -23.39
N PRO A 1006 32.60 -48.52 -23.03
CA PRO A 1006 32.33 -49.61 -23.93
C PRO A 1006 30.82 -49.58 -24.14
N ALA A 1007 30.38 -49.37 -25.39
CA ALA A 1007 29.05 -49.78 -25.79
C ALA A 1007 28.92 -51.22 -25.30
N SER A 1008 28.17 -51.43 -24.22
CA SER A 1008 27.95 -52.75 -23.66
C SER A 1008 27.40 -53.60 -24.80
N GLN A 1009 28.17 -54.58 -25.26
CA GLN A 1009 27.67 -55.58 -26.21
C GLN A 1009 26.45 -56.30 -25.64
N ASP A 1010 26.21 -56.25 -24.33
CA ASP A 1010 24.97 -56.69 -23.66
C ASP A 1010 23.71 -55.89 -24.03
N ALA A 1011 23.83 -54.61 -24.42
CA ALA A 1011 22.68 -53.81 -24.90
C ALA A 1011 22.40 -54.08 -26.38
N LEU A 1012 23.44 -54.40 -27.16
CA LEU A 1012 23.32 -54.79 -28.56
C LEU A 1012 22.95 -56.26 -28.74
N GLU A 1013 23.24 -57.19 -27.83
CA GLU A 1013 22.75 -58.58 -27.88
C GLU A 1013 21.32 -58.75 -27.34
N LYS A 1014 20.83 -57.81 -26.51
CA LYS A 1014 19.39 -57.73 -26.16
C LYS A 1014 18.55 -57.03 -27.22
N ALA A 1015 19.12 -56.05 -27.92
CA ALA A 1015 18.56 -55.56 -29.18
C ALA A 1015 18.80 -56.56 -30.33
N ALA A 1016 19.80 -57.45 -30.17
CA ALA A 1016 20.28 -58.64 -30.90
C ALA A 1016 19.36 -59.87 -30.96
N SER A 1017 18.61 -60.02 -29.87
CA SER A 1017 17.58 -61.03 -29.66
C SER A 1017 16.19 -60.39 -29.63
N GLN A 1018 16.16 -59.09 -29.93
CA GLN A 1018 15.14 -58.43 -30.72
C GLN A 1018 15.70 -58.00 -32.10
N LEU A 1019 16.85 -58.57 -32.55
CA LEU A 1019 17.43 -58.49 -33.91
C LEU A 1019 18.71 -59.28 -34.19
#